data_AF-A0A9D5IHI4-F1
#
_entry.id   AF-A0A9D5IHI4-F1
#
_cell.length_a   1.000
_cell.length_b   1.000
_cell.length_c   1.000
_cell.angle_alpha   90.00
_cell.angle_beta   90.00
_cell.angle_gamma   90.00
#
_symmetry.space_group_name_H-M   'P 1'
#
loop_
_entity.id
_entity.type
_entity.pdbx_description
1 polymer ?
#
loop_
_entity_poly.entity_id
_entity_poly.type
_entity_poly.pdbx_seq_one_letter_code
_entity_poly.pdbx_strand_id
1 'polypeptide(L)'
;MNSRIVLGLISSVAVVGVAWFSAADPKPSVLTSWEVLGDGVYRTKTSPHSYALVAGDKALVIDASASPEAVAELGAKTVECVLLTHHHRDTAEFASDYRKKGWAVSAPKESADWLAPDNVAKFWKDSIPLRNSRTAYFVLPVGVEGIDCAIEEKKPISFGEWQITPVATPGHSRDHFSYLCEPAANSKGSTYLFCGDAFCSPGKVWTPYTTDWDHWTDVGLKPTAESLQKLAKLKPTHLCPAHGSVLSKEIEHTLEDTAKLVEEAGFHKSFERFSKDRLGNQPKYEFLVPKEQVASGGDKPWSKVSDHVWITGNTYVVKSTTGDGIFVLDPWGQRSADQVAKLQKDEKLGAVELVAFSHAHYDHFDGIHVLKTGEPREVWSLDLVATPLKEPFKLRAPFLDSRPIKFTKELKDGETATWGGYTFKFHHLPGQSWFTSGIEATIDGKRCVFTADNFFHQDQFSGTGGWMGLNRSSPAAYGSSAGKVLDIAPEWVLAEHGGPYVFSKEDYRRRVKWGEVAGKACDAISVSGDHLRDWTPHRVSVEPVLTTAKPGNEITIQVTLSESGRDDPGATIVLRGRGLFTDETVTFGPGARQTRSVKLKLAETAPLGRQVFRVRATDKSGSEFADPYFAVDVTDK
;
A
#
# COMPACT_ATOMS: atom_id res chain seq x y z
N MET A 1 -13.36 -85.63 7.53
CA MET A 1 -12.32 -84.61 7.78
C MET A 1 -12.28 -84.34 9.28
N ASN A 2 -11.13 -84.53 9.94
CA ASN A 2 -11.02 -84.54 11.41
C ASN A 2 -11.37 -83.16 12.01
N SER A 3 -12.29 -83.11 12.98
CA SER A 3 -12.78 -81.88 13.63
C SER A 3 -11.66 -81.05 14.27
N ARG A 4 -10.53 -81.67 14.63
CA ARG A 4 -9.33 -80.99 15.13
C ARG A 4 -8.58 -80.19 14.04
N ILE A 5 -8.67 -80.59 12.78
CA ILE A 5 -8.03 -79.89 11.65
C ILE A 5 -8.85 -78.64 11.28
N VAL A 6 -10.18 -78.73 11.35
CA VAL A 6 -11.07 -77.59 11.09
C VAL A 6 -10.92 -76.51 12.16
N LEU A 7 -10.81 -76.88 13.44
CA LEU A 7 -10.58 -75.92 14.52
C LEU A 7 -9.21 -75.23 14.41
N GLY A 8 -8.16 -75.98 14.07
CA GLY A 8 -6.82 -75.43 13.83
C GLY A 8 -6.77 -74.46 12.65
N LEU A 9 -7.50 -74.74 11.56
CA LEU A 9 -7.61 -73.82 10.42
C LEU A 9 -8.36 -72.53 10.78
N ILE A 10 -9.45 -72.62 11.54
CA ILE A 10 -10.23 -71.44 11.94
C ILE A 10 -9.41 -70.55 12.90
N SER A 11 -8.68 -71.12 13.86
CA SER A 11 -7.80 -70.35 14.75
C SER A 11 -6.63 -69.72 14.00
N SER A 12 -6.07 -70.40 13.00
CA SER A 12 -4.99 -69.85 12.18
C SER A 12 -5.46 -68.68 11.31
N VAL A 13 -6.65 -68.79 10.71
CA VAL A 13 -7.26 -67.70 9.93
C VAL A 13 -7.66 -66.52 10.81
N ALA A 14 -8.12 -66.75 12.04
CA ALA A 14 -8.43 -65.68 12.99
C ALA A 14 -7.16 -64.94 13.46
N VAL A 15 -6.06 -65.65 13.75
CA VAL A 15 -4.79 -65.03 14.16
C VAL A 15 -4.13 -64.29 12.99
N VAL A 16 -4.18 -64.83 11.77
CA VAL A 16 -3.70 -64.14 10.57
C VAL A 16 -4.58 -62.93 10.23
N GLY A 17 -5.91 -63.03 10.40
CA GLY A 17 -6.84 -61.93 10.20
C GLY A 17 -6.62 -60.79 11.19
N VAL A 18 -6.44 -61.09 12.48
CA VAL A 18 -6.12 -60.07 13.50
C VAL A 18 -4.74 -59.46 13.23
N ALA A 19 -3.73 -60.26 12.90
CA ALA A 19 -2.39 -59.77 12.56
C ALA A 19 -2.40 -58.87 11.30
N TRP A 20 -3.24 -59.18 10.30
CA TRP A 20 -3.36 -58.38 9.08
C TRP A 20 -4.13 -57.07 9.29
N PHE A 21 -5.15 -57.07 10.16
CA PHE A 21 -5.83 -55.83 10.57
C PHE A 21 -4.96 -54.95 11.49
N SER A 22 -4.07 -55.54 12.30
CA SER A 22 -3.13 -54.77 13.13
C SER A 22 -1.84 -54.38 12.41
N ALA A 23 -1.53 -54.97 11.25
CA ALA A 23 -0.36 -54.64 10.41
C ALA A 23 -0.73 -53.81 9.17
N ALA A 24 -2.02 -53.57 8.93
CA ALA A 24 -2.47 -52.54 8.01
C ALA A 24 -2.31 -51.18 8.70
N ASP A 25 -1.07 -50.77 8.95
CA ASP A 25 -0.79 -49.35 9.07
C ASP A 25 -1.28 -48.73 7.75
N PRO A 26 -2.29 -47.83 7.77
CA PRO A 26 -2.62 -47.10 6.57
C PRO A 26 -1.33 -46.42 6.14
N LYS A 27 -0.83 -46.77 4.95
CA LYS A 27 0.27 -46.00 4.33
C LYS A 27 -0.12 -44.53 4.49
N PRO A 28 0.70 -43.69 5.16
CA PRO A 28 0.32 -42.30 5.37
C PRO A 28 -0.07 -41.74 4.00
N SER A 29 -1.28 -41.21 3.91
CA SER A 29 -1.73 -40.52 2.72
C SER A 29 -0.61 -39.54 2.37
N VAL A 30 -0.07 -39.64 1.15
CA VAL A 30 0.95 -38.71 0.71
C VAL A 30 0.31 -37.33 0.73
N LEU A 31 0.66 -36.51 1.73
CA LEU A 31 0.14 -35.16 1.86
C LEU A 31 0.55 -34.39 0.62
N THR A 32 -0.42 -33.98 -0.20
CA THR A 32 -0.15 -33.24 -1.43
C THR A 32 0.00 -31.77 -1.12
N SER A 33 -0.88 -31.24 -0.27
CA SER A 33 -0.98 -29.81 0.04
C SER A 33 -0.10 -29.39 1.24
N TRP A 34 0.25 -30.33 2.12
CA TRP A 34 0.86 -30.04 3.42
C TRP A 34 2.25 -30.68 3.61
N GLU A 35 3.06 -30.04 4.43
CA GLU A 35 4.29 -30.57 5.04
C GLU A 35 4.15 -30.61 6.56
N VAL A 36 4.86 -31.54 7.20
CA VAL A 36 4.85 -31.74 8.66
C VAL A 36 5.91 -30.86 9.30
N LEU A 37 5.53 -30.03 10.27
CA LEU A 37 6.45 -29.22 11.08
C LEU A 37 6.74 -29.83 12.45
N GLY A 38 5.82 -30.64 12.96
CA GLY A 38 5.89 -31.31 14.25
C GLY A 38 4.72 -32.24 14.43
N ASP A 39 4.66 -32.89 15.59
CA ASP A 39 3.55 -33.79 15.90
C ASP A 39 2.22 -33.02 15.93
N GLY A 40 1.29 -33.40 15.05
CA GLY A 40 0.02 -32.71 14.85
C GLY A 40 0.12 -31.28 14.30
N VAL A 41 1.29 -30.81 13.82
CA VAL A 41 1.50 -29.45 13.30
C VAL A 41 1.92 -29.48 11.84
N TYR A 42 1.16 -28.80 10.99
CA TYR A 42 1.33 -28.82 9.54
C TYR A 42 1.39 -27.41 8.96
N ARG A 43 2.00 -27.31 7.78
CA ARG A 43 2.07 -26.09 6.98
C ARG A 43 1.79 -26.42 5.52
N THR A 44 1.15 -25.54 4.76
CA THR A 44 1.00 -25.73 3.32
C THR A 44 2.34 -25.65 2.60
N LYS A 45 2.50 -26.38 1.49
CA LYS A 45 3.75 -26.35 0.70
C LYS A 45 3.97 -25.06 -0.09
N THR A 46 2.92 -24.29 -0.32
CA THR A 46 2.94 -23.05 -1.12
C THR A 46 2.49 -21.87 -0.27
N SER A 47 3.16 -20.73 -0.50
CA SER A 47 2.85 -19.44 0.11
C SER A 47 1.65 -18.76 -0.61
N PRO A 48 0.85 -17.91 0.08
CA PRO A 48 0.82 -17.72 1.53
C PRO A 48 0.49 -19.02 2.28
N HIS A 49 1.14 -19.21 3.41
CA HIS A 49 1.06 -20.43 4.18
C HIS A 49 -0.12 -20.42 5.13
N SER A 50 -0.98 -21.43 5.01
CA SER A 50 -1.83 -21.83 6.13
C SER A 50 -1.08 -22.80 7.02
N TYR A 51 -1.39 -22.74 8.31
CA TYR A 51 -0.92 -23.71 9.30
C TYR A 51 -2.11 -24.46 9.88
N ALA A 52 -1.89 -25.71 10.28
CA ALA A 52 -2.93 -26.51 10.91
C ALA A 52 -2.40 -27.22 12.15
N LEU A 53 -3.16 -27.14 13.24
CA LEU A 53 -3.04 -28.00 14.41
C LEU A 53 -4.10 -29.09 14.28
N VAL A 54 -3.72 -30.36 14.41
CA VAL A 54 -4.64 -31.50 14.28
C VAL A 54 -4.69 -32.26 15.60
N ALA A 55 -5.90 -32.51 16.09
CA ALA A 55 -6.16 -33.28 17.30
C ALA A 55 -7.30 -34.27 17.04
N GLY A 56 -6.95 -35.56 16.86
CA GLY A 56 -7.91 -36.59 16.47
C GLY A 56 -8.49 -36.33 15.07
N ASP A 57 -9.81 -36.21 14.97
CA ASP A 57 -10.52 -35.89 13.72
C ASP A 57 -10.89 -34.40 13.59
N LYS A 58 -10.25 -33.53 14.37
CA LYS A 58 -10.44 -32.08 14.34
C LYS A 58 -9.18 -31.35 13.91
N ALA A 59 -9.37 -30.20 13.26
CA ALA A 59 -8.30 -29.24 12.99
C ALA A 59 -8.64 -27.83 13.50
N LEU A 60 -7.61 -27.09 13.88
CA LEU A 60 -7.62 -25.63 13.99
C LEU A 60 -6.65 -25.09 12.95
N VAL A 61 -7.09 -24.12 12.15
CA VAL A 61 -6.32 -23.58 11.04
C VAL A 61 -5.91 -22.14 11.36
N ILE A 62 -4.67 -21.78 11.05
CA ILE A 62 -4.19 -20.39 11.06
C ILE A 62 -4.07 -19.92 9.61
N ASP A 63 -4.74 -18.81 9.31
CA ASP A 63 -4.97 -18.24 7.98
C ASP A 63 -5.73 -19.18 7.01
N ALA A 64 -6.65 -18.60 6.23
CA ALA A 64 -7.51 -19.30 5.27
C ALA A 64 -6.92 -19.33 3.85
N SER A 65 -5.61 -19.51 3.69
CA SER A 65 -4.95 -19.69 2.38
C SER A 65 -5.09 -21.11 1.81
N ALA A 66 -5.37 -22.11 2.65
CA ALA A 66 -5.71 -23.48 2.24
C ALA A 66 -7.23 -23.66 2.14
N SER A 67 -7.68 -24.33 1.07
CA SER A 67 -9.10 -24.65 0.94
C SER A 67 -9.53 -25.70 1.99
N PRO A 68 -10.82 -25.75 2.34
CA PRO A 68 -11.37 -26.80 3.20
C PRO A 68 -11.05 -28.24 2.75
N GLU A 69 -10.91 -28.48 1.44
CA GLU A 69 -10.56 -29.79 0.86
C GLU A 69 -9.10 -30.15 1.16
N ALA A 70 -8.19 -29.18 1.10
CA ALA A 70 -6.80 -29.39 1.46
C ALA A 70 -6.67 -29.78 2.94
N VAL A 71 -7.43 -29.16 3.84
CA VAL A 71 -7.41 -29.52 5.28
C VAL A 71 -7.89 -30.95 5.53
N ALA A 72 -8.85 -31.45 4.74
CA ALA A 72 -9.32 -32.82 4.86
C ALA A 72 -8.24 -33.87 4.56
N GLU A 73 -7.18 -33.52 3.81
CA GLU A 73 -6.00 -34.40 3.59
C GLU A 73 -5.31 -34.80 4.90
N LEU A 74 -5.43 -33.95 5.94
CA LEU A 74 -4.84 -34.17 7.26
C LEU A 74 -5.61 -35.18 8.12
N GLY A 75 -6.70 -35.77 7.60
CA GLY A 75 -7.57 -36.67 8.35
C GLY A 75 -8.60 -35.97 9.25
N ALA A 76 -8.61 -34.64 9.27
CA ALA A 76 -9.60 -33.85 9.98
C ALA A 76 -10.97 -33.91 9.28
N LYS A 77 -12.02 -34.26 10.03
CA LYS A 77 -13.42 -34.25 9.58
C LYS A 77 -14.13 -32.93 9.87
N THR A 78 -13.64 -32.20 10.87
CA THR A 78 -14.18 -30.90 11.26
C THR A 78 -13.06 -29.90 11.48
N VAL A 79 -13.33 -28.63 11.16
CA VAL A 79 -12.47 -27.51 11.52
C VAL A 79 -13.16 -26.77 12.64
N GLU A 80 -12.55 -26.80 13.82
CA GLU A 80 -13.14 -26.19 15.03
C GLU A 80 -13.20 -24.68 14.89
N CYS A 81 -12.10 -24.08 14.38
CA CYS A 81 -12.06 -22.69 13.97
C CYS A 81 -10.90 -22.45 12.99
N VAL A 82 -11.05 -21.43 12.15
CA VAL A 82 -9.96 -20.78 11.43
C VAL A 82 -9.65 -19.45 12.12
N LEU A 83 -8.40 -19.23 12.53
CA LEU A 83 -7.94 -17.97 13.10
C LEU A 83 -7.18 -17.19 12.02
N LEU A 84 -7.66 -16.00 11.66
CA LEU A 84 -6.97 -15.12 10.74
C LEU A 84 -5.93 -14.27 11.49
N THR A 85 -4.73 -14.14 10.92
CA THR A 85 -3.71 -13.21 11.43
C THR A 85 -4.06 -11.76 11.08
N HIS A 86 -4.66 -11.52 9.91
CA HIS A 86 -5.08 -10.21 9.43
C HIS A 86 -6.09 -10.32 8.27
N HIS A 87 -6.60 -9.18 7.78
CA HIS A 87 -7.66 -9.14 6.77
C HIS A 87 -7.24 -9.33 5.30
N HIS A 88 -5.95 -9.46 4.98
CA HIS A 88 -5.53 -9.47 3.57
C HIS A 88 -6.13 -10.67 2.81
N ARG A 89 -6.54 -10.42 1.56
CA ARG A 89 -7.31 -11.37 0.73
C ARG A 89 -6.60 -12.68 0.39
N ASP A 90 -5.29 -12.72 0.51
CA ASP A 90 -4.45 -13.87 0.23
C ASP A 90 -4.33 -14.80 1.44
N THR A 91 -4.29 -14.24 2.66
CA THR A 91 -4.43 -14.99 3.92
C THR A 91 -5.89 -15.30 4.28
N ALA A 92 -6.85 -14.53 3.79
CA ALA A 92 -8.28 -14.75 3.99
C ALA A 92 -8.99 -15.42 2.80
N GLU A 93 -8.25 -15.94 1.81
CA GLU A 93 -8.77 -16.35 0.48
C GLU A 93 -9.99 -17.28 0.56
N PHE A 94 -9.91 -18.33 1.38
CA PHE A 94 -10.96 -19.33 1.53
C PHE A 94 -11.90 -19.07 2.72
N ALA A 95 -11.80 -17.94 3.42
CA ALA A 95 -12.59 -17.66 4.63
C ALA A 95 -14.11 -17.84 4.38
N SER A 96 -14.62 -17.33 3.25
CA SER A 96 -16.01 -17.53 2.85
C SER A 96 -16.38 -19.01 2.63
N ASP A 97 -15.46 -19.83 2.14
CA ASP A 97 -15.71 -21.25 1.89
C ASP A 97 -15.74 -22.08 3.17
N TYR A 98 -14.91 -21.74 4.17
CA TYR A 98 -15.04 -22.29 5.53
C TYR A 98 -16.43 -21.97 6.14
N ARG A 99 -16.88 -20.72 6.02
CA ARG A 99 -18.22 -20.30 6.50
C ARG A 99 -19.35 -21.04 5.81
N LYS A 100 -19.28 -21.26 4.49
CA LYS A 100 -20.27 -22.06 3.74
C LYS A 100 -20.34 -23.51 4.19
N LYS A 101 -19.24 -24.10 4.69
CA LYS A 101 -19.25 -25.43 5.33
C LYS A 101 -19.79 -25.43 6.76
N GLY A 102 -20.14 -24.26 7.31
CA GLY A 102 -20.62 -24.11 8.67
C GLY A 102 -19.52 -24.05 9.73
N TRP A 103 -18.26 -23.92 9.32
CA TRP A 103 -17.12 -23.82 10.24
C TRP A 103 -16.87 -22.37 10.67
N ALA A 104 -16.35 -22.19 11.88
CA ALA A 104 -16.05 -20.86 12.41
C ALA A 104 -14.82 -20.27 11.72
N VAL A 105 -14.86 -18.97 11.43
CA VAL A 105 -13.70 -18.18 11.03
C VAL A 105 -13.69 -16.96 11.95
N SER A 106 -12.65 -16.86 12.76
CA SER A 106 -12.47 -15.77 13.71
C SER A 106 -11.28 -14.91 13.30
N ALA A 107 -11.42 -13.61 13.51
CA ALA A 107 -10.42 -12.60 13.21
C ALA A 107 -10.25 -11.63 14.39
N PRO A 108 -9.14 -10.87 14.43
CA PRO A 108 -8.99 -9.72 15.31
C PRO A 108 -10.19 -8.79 15.22
N LYS A 109 -10.55 -8.18 16.36
CA LYS A 109 -11.69 -7.27 16.45
C LYS A 109 -11.61 -6.14 15.42
N GLU A 110 -10.42 -5.57 15.25
CA GLU A 110 -10.12 -4.49 14.31
C GLU A 110 -10.27 -4.91 12.84
N SER A 111 -10.23 -6.21 12.51
CA SER A 111 -10.44 -6.70 11.15
C SER A 111 -11.87 -6.51 10.65
N ALA A 112 -12.83 -6.21 11.53
CA ALA A 112 -14.23 -5.97 11.15
C ALA A 112 -14.38 -4.90 10.07
N ASP A 113 -13.52 -3.87 10.05
CA ASP A 113 -13.54 -2.80 9.05
C ASP A 113 -13.25 -3.30 7.62
N TRP A 114 -12.58 -4.46 7.49
CA TRP A 114 -12.10 -4.99 6.20
C TRP A 114 -12.56 -6.42 5.90
N LEU A 115 -13.30 -7.06 6.81
CA LEU A 115 -13.86 -8.40 6.62
C LEU A 115 -15.38 -8.45 6.72
N ALA A 116 -16.03 -7.59 7.51
CA ALA A 116 -17.49 -7.62 7.64
C ALA A 116 -18.16 -7.12 6.33
N PRO A 117 -19.24 -7.76 5.85
CA PRO A 117 -19.86 -7.43 4.56
C PRO A 117 -20.17 -5.93 4.35
N ASP A 118 -20.87 -5.31 5.30
CA ASP A 118 -21.27 -3.90 5.21
C ASP A 118 -20.06 -2.95 5.24
N ASN A 119 -19.05 -3.27 6.05
CA ASN A 119 -17.84 -2.46 6.17
C ASN A 119 -16.97 -2.56 4.92
N VAL A 120 -16.83 -3.75 4.33
CA VAL A 120 -16.14 -3.94 3.05
C VAL A 120 -16.84 -3.18 1.92
N ALA A 121 -18.17 -3.25 1.86
CA ALA A 121 -18.94 -2.49 0.87
C ALA A 121 -18.74 -0.97 1.04
N LYS A 122 -18.75 -0.48 2.28
CA LYS A 122 -18.45 0.91 2.62
C LYS A 122 -17.02 1.31 2.22
N PHE A 123 -16.02 0.48 2.53
CA PHE A 123 -14.62 0.72 2.17
C PHE A 123 -14.46 0.95 0.67
N TRP A 124 -15.04 0.09 -0.18
CA TRP A 124 -14.94 0.22 -1.63
C TRP A 124 -15.71 1.40 -2.21
N LYS A 125 -16.80 1.80 -1.56
CA LYS A 125 -17.53 3.02 -1.92
C LYS A 125 -16.67 4.26 -1.66
N ASP A 126 -16.00 4.30 -0.52
CA ASP A 126 -15.25 5.48 -0.06
C ASP A 126 -13.83 5.58 -0.64
N SER A 127 -13.27 4.46 -1.14
CA SER A 127 -11.89 4.39 -1.63
C SER A 127 -11.75 4.54 -3.15
N ILE A 128 -12.84 4.80 -3.88
CA ILE A 128 -12.83 4.93 -5.35
C ILE A 128 -13.72 6.14 -5.76
N PRO A 129 -13.15 7.34 -5.98
CA PRO A 129 -11.72 7.66 -5.83
C PRO A 129 -11.36 7.85 -4.35
N LEU A 130 -10.11 7.56 -3.99
CA LEU A 130 -9.63 7.71 -2.62
C LEU A 130 -9.29 9.18 -2.34
N ARG A 131 -10.02 9.83 -1.44
CA ARG A 131 -9.84 11.27 -1.12
C ARG A 131 -8.89 11.56 0.06
N ASN A 132 -8.03 10.61 0.43
CA ASN A 132 -7.04 10.71 1.50
C ASN A 132 -5.90 9.68 1.27
N SER A 133 -4.96 9.54 2.22
CA SER A 133 -3.91 8.49 2.19
C SER A 133 -4.16 7.33 3.14
N ARG A 134 -5.16 7.41 4.02
CA ARG A 134 -5.49 6.39 5.01
C ARG A 134 -6.31 5.29 4.36
N THR A 135 -5.64 4.32 3.78
CA THR A 135 -6.28 3.16 3.17
C THR A 135 -5.87 1.86 3.87
N ALA A 136 -6.44 0.76 3.37
CA ALA A 136 -6.05 -0.62 3.66
C ALA A 136 -5.73 -1.30 2.32
N TYR A 137 -4.83 -2.29 2.38
CA TYR A 137 -4.37 -3.01 1.21
C TYR A 137 -4.96 -4.41 1.20
N PHE A 138 -5.05 -5.02 0.02
CA PHE A 138 -5.49 -6.40 -0.13
C PHE A 138 -6.88 -6.69 0.46
N VAL A 139 -7.76 -5.68 0.56
CA VAL A 139 -9.13 -5.89 1.05
C VAL A 139 -9.87 -6.85 0.12
N LEU A 140 -10.72 -7.71 0.68
CA LEU A 140 -11.55 -8.60 -0.11
C LEU A 140 -12.55 -7.81 -0.96
N PRO A 141 -12.82 -8.23 -2.21
CA PRO A 141 -13.84 -7.58 -3.04
C PRO A 141 -15.26 -7.61 -2.46
N VAL A 142 -15.58 -8.61 -1.62
CA VAL A 142 -16.81 -8.72 -0.83
C VAL A 142 -16.45 -9.33 0.52
N GLY A 143 -17.06 -8.82 1.60
CA GLY A 143 -16.82 -9.30 2.95
C GLY A 143 -17.30 -10.74 3.18
N VAL A 144 -16.87 -11.32 4.30
CA VAL A 144 -17.09 -12.71 4.65
C VAL A 144 -18.36 -12.83 5.51
N GLU A 145 -19.38 -13.50 4.99
CA GLU A 145 -20.66 -13.66 5.69
C GLU A 145 -20.48 -14.45 7.00
N GLY A 146 -20.98 -13.86 8.10
CA GLY A 146 -20.90 -14.45 9.43
C GLY A 146 -19.48 -14.60 9.99
N ILE A 147 -18.51 -13.79 9.54
CA ILE A 147 -17.18 -13.68 10.16
C ILE A 147 -17.30 -13.27 11.63
N ASP A 148 -16.47 -13.88 12.49
CA ASP A 148 -16.40 -13.57 13.93
C ASP A 148 -15.17 -12.69 14.24
N CYS A 149 -15.33 -11.36 14.22
CA CYS A 149 -14.26 -10.43 14.58
C CYS A 149 -14.25 -10.16 16.10
N ALA A 150 -13.90 -11.18 16.90
CA ALA A 150 -13.94 -11.13 18.36
C ALA A 150 -12.63 -11.54 19.05
N ILE A 151 -11.56 -11.80 18.29
CA ILE A 151 -10.26 -12.13 18.90
C ILE A 151 -9.71 -10.88 19.60
N GLU A 152 -9.40 -11.05 20.88
CA GLU A 152 -8.80 -10.04 21.74
C GLU A 152 -7.44 -10.54 22.26
N GLU A 153 -6.52 -9.62 22.54
CA GLU A 153 -5.17 -9.95 23.00
C GLU A 153 -5.19 -10.74 24.31
N LYS A 154 -4.30 -11.75 24.44
CA LYS A 154 -4.05 -12.53 25.67
C LYS A 154 -5.25 -13.31 26.21
N LYS A 155 -6.37 -13.42 25.49
CA LYS A 155 -7.46 -14.34 25.81
C LYS A 155 -7.16 -15.70 25.18
N PRO A 156 -6.71 -16.71 25.96
CA PRO A 156 -6.21 -17.93 25.36
C PRO A 156 -7.34 -18.79 24.79
N ILE A 157 -7.08 -19.43 23.66
CA ILE A 157 -7.96 -20.41 23.00
C ILE A 157 -7.37 -21.79 23.28
N SER A 158 -8.21 -22.74 23.70
CA SER A 158 -7.78 -24.12 23.94
C SER A 158 -8.20 -24.99 22.76
N PHE A 159 -7.28 -25.82 22.25
CA PHE A 159 -7.59 -26.76 21.17
C PHE A 159 -6.76 -28.04 21.32
N GLY A 160 -7.42 -29.16 21.61
CA GLY A 160 -6.74 -30.42 21.88
C GLY A 160 -5.71 -30.27 23.01
N GLU A 161 -4.44 -30.49 22.68
CA GLU A 161 -3.30 -30.39 23.60
C GLU A 161 -2.65 -28.99 23.61
N TRP A 162 -3.18 -28.04 22.84
CA TRP A 162 -2.59 -26.73 22.61
C TRP A 162 -3.31 -25.63 23.38
N GLN A 163 -2.51 -24.76 23.99
CA GLN A 163 -2.90 -23.44 24.45
C GLN A 163 -2.44 -22.40 23.42
N ILE A 164 -3.38 -21.68 22.83
CA ILE A 164 -3.13 -20.69 21.78
C ILE A 164 -3.35 -19.30 22.38
N THR A 165 -2.30 -18.49 22.44
CA THR A 165 -2.36 -17.12 22.97
C THR A 165 -2.30 -16.11 21.82
N PRO A 166 -3.37 -15.34 21.57
CA PRO A 166 -3.35 -14.25 20.59
C PRO A 166 -2.47 -13.09 21.06
N VAL A 167 -1.63 -12.58 20.17
CA VAL A 167 -0.69 -11.49 20.40
C VAL A 167 -0.85 -10.43 19.32
N ALA A 168 -1.37 -9.26 19.70
CA ALA A 168 -1.46 -8.10 18.82
C ALA A 168 -0.04 -7.74 18.34
N THR A 169 0.13 -7.69 17.03
CA THR A 169 1.40 -7.41 16.34
C THR A 169 1.17 -6.44 15.17
N PRO A 170 0.60 -5.25 15.44
CA PRO A 170 0.27 -4.30 14.39
C PRO A 170 1.54 -3.84 13.66
N GLY A 171 1.42 -3.59 12.36
CA GLY A 171 2.55 -3.20 11.52
C GLY A 171 2.21 -3.40 10.04
N HIS A 172 2.38 -4.63 9.54
CA HIS A 172 1.92 -5.04 8.20
C HIS A 172 0.47 -4.63 7.92
N SER A 173 -0.40 -4.81 8.90
CA SER A 173 -1.72 -4.20 8.94
C SER A 173 -2.04 -3.71 10.35
N ARG A 174 -3.05 -2.85 10.48
CA ARG A 174 -3.46 -2.29 11.78
C ARG A 174 -4.10 -3.34 12.69
N ASP A 175 -4.77 -4.33 12.08
CA ASP A 175 -5.44 -5.45 12.73
C ASP A 175 -4.57 -6.69 12.90
N HIS A 176 -3.26 -6.61 12.63
CA HIS A 176 -2.41 -7.80 12.58
C HIS A 176 -2.20 -8.46 13.96
N PHE A 177 -2.38 -9.78 14.02
CA PHE A 177 -2.16 -10.64 15.18
C PHE A 177 -1.23 -11.80 14.84
N SER A 178 -0.50 -12.24 15.85
CA SER A 178 0.27 -13.48 15.86
C SER A 178 -0.33 -14.44 16.89
N TYR A 179 -0.14 -15.74 16.71
CA TYR A 179 -0.65 -16.77 17.62
C TYR A 179 0.51 -17.60 18.19
N LEU A 180 0.74 -17.46 19.49
CA LEU A 180 1.69 -18.30 20.22
C LEU A 180 0.99 -19.58 20.65
N CYS A 181 1.41 -20.71 20.11
CA CYS A 181 0.86 -22.03 20.39
C CYS A 181 1.85 -22.82 21.24
N GLU A 182 1.41 -23.13 22.46
CA GLU A 182 2.19 -23.84 23.46
C GLU A 182 1.49 -25.15 23.81
N PRO A 183 2.24 -26.22 24.09
CA PRO A 183 1.66 -27.41 24.72
C PRO A 183 0.97 -27.04 26.04
N ALA A 184 -0.17 -27.65 26.34
CA ALA A 184 -0.91 -27.40 27.57
C ALA A 184 -0.06 -27.68 28.82
N ALA A 185 -0.34 -26.97 29.91
CA ALA A 185 0.46 -27.04 31.14
C ALA A 185 0.74 -28.49 31.57
N ASN A 186 2.02 -28.84 31.73
CA ASN A 186 2.61 -30.14 32.08
C ASN A 186 3.08 -31.07 30.93
N SER A 187 3.01 -30.66 29.67
CA SER A 187 3.70 -31.36 28.56
C SER A 187 4.97 -30.64 28.12
N LYS A 188 6.00 -31.42 27.73
CA LYS A 188 7.21 -30.89 27.07
C LYS A 188 6.97 -30.95 25.56
N GLY A 189 7.24 -29.87 24.85
CA GLY A 189 7.10 -29.84 23.40
C GLY A 189 7.60 -28.53 22.78
N SER A 190 7.65 -28.50 21.46
CA SER A 190 7.95 -27.30 20.69
C SER A 190 6.85 -26.25 20.86
N THR A 191 7.24 -24.98 20.97
CA THR A 191 6.33 -23.83 20.88
C THR A 191 6.40 -23.24 19.48
N TYR A 192 5.23 -22.99 18.88
CA TYR A 192 5.08 -22.46 17.53
C TYR A 192 4.48 -21.06 17.59
N LEU A 193 5.13 -20.08 16.98
CA LEU A 193 4.61 -18.73 16.84
C LEU A 193 4.20 -18.51 15.38
N PHE A 194 2.91 -18.59 15.11
CA PHE A 194 2.34 -18.25 13.81
C PHE A 194 2.25 -16.74 13.70
N CYS A 195 3.21 -16.13 13.01
CA CYS A 195 3.44 -14.69 13.06
C CYS A 195 2.86 -13.92 11.86
N GLY A 196 2.07 -14.58 11.01
CA GLY A 196 1.53 -13.96 9.80
C GLY A 196 2.63 -13.26 9.01
N ASP A 197 2.40 -12.00 8.66
CA ASP A 197 3.35 -11.17 7.92
C ASP A 197 4.06 -10.12 8.81
N ALA A 198 4.01 -10.27 10.15
CA ALA A 198 4.87 -9.49 11.05
C ALA A 198 6.36 -9.74 10.78
N PHE A 199 6.70 -10.91 10.22
CA PHE A 199 8.03 -11.31 9.78
C PHE A 199 7.91 -12.10 8.48
N CYS A 200 8.88 -11.98 7.56
CA CYS A 200 8.91 -12.79 6.34
C CYS A 200 10.14 -13.72 6.30
N SER A 201 11.33 -13.13 6.39
CA SER A 201 12.61 -13.84 6.45
C SER A 201 13.64 -12.93 7.15
N PRO A 202 14.84 -13.42 7.50
CA PRO A 202 15.81 -12.62 8.24
C PRO A 202 16.05 -11.24 7.58
N GLY A 203 15.71 -10.19 8.30
CA GLY A 203 15.83 -8.81 7.86
C GLY A 203 14.74 -8.30 6.90
N LYS A 204 13.75 -9.12 6.53
CA LYS A 204 12.77 -8.80 5.47
C LYS A 204 11.33 -8.75 5.98
N VAL A 205 10.55 -7.84 5.39
CA VAL A 205 9.09 -7.73 5.57
C VAL A 205 8.37 -7.96 4.23
N TRP A 206 7.21 -8.61 4.27
CA TRP A 206 6.42 -8.86 3.06
C TRP A 206 5.67 -7.58 2.65
N THR A 207 5.73 -7.22 1.37
CA THR A 207 5.00 -6.05 0.80
C THR A 207 5.13 -4.77 1.65
N PRO A 208 6.34 -4.24 1.89
CA PRO A 208 6.57 -3.18 2.87
C PRO A 208 5.69 -1.91 2.71
N TYR A 209 5.12 -1.66 1.53
CA TYR A 209 4.16 -0.56 1.32
C TYR A 209 2.90 -0.66 2.18
N THR A 210 2.58 -1.83 2.74
CA THR A 210 1.45 -2.02 3.67
C THR A 210 1.65 -1.27 5.00
N THR A 211 2.90 -0.93 5.33
CA THR A 211 3.27 -0.12 6.50
C THR A 211 3.06 1.40 6.27
N ASP A 212 2.75 1.84 5.05
CA ASP A 212 2.43 3.24 4.76
C ASP A 212 0.98 3.57 5.19
N TRP A 213 0.76 3.68 6.50
CA TRP A 213 -0.55 4.00 7.09
C TRP A 213 -0.96 5.47 6.96
N ASP A 214 0.01 6.34 6.72
CA ASP A 214 -0.13 7.69 6.18
C ASP A 214 0.93 7.89 5.09
N HIS A 215 1.00 9.10 4.52
CA HIS A 215 1.99 9.40 3.50
C HIS A 215 3.19 10.21 4.00
N TRP A 216 3.29 10.58 5.28
CA TRP A 216 4.30 11.54 5.74
C TRP A 216 5.18 11.05 6.91
N THR A 217 4.78 10.03 7.65
CA THR A 217 5.51 9.57 8.86
C THR A 217 5.88 8.10 8.84
N ASP A 218 6.42 7.62 9.97
CA ASP A 218 6.78 6.23 10.25
C ASP A 218 5.68 5.48 11.05
N VAL A 219 4.43 5.97 11.06
CA VAL A 219 3.34 5.45 11.91
C VAL A 219 3.02 3.97 11.75
N GLY A 220 3.33 3.32 10.61
CA GLY A 220 3.22 1.86 10.46
C GLY A 220 4.55 1.11 10.60
N LEU A 221 5.70 1.77 10.38
CA LEU A 221 7.02 1.17 10.55
C LEU A 221 7.40 1.03 12.01
N LYS A 222 7.11 2.04 12.83
CA LYS A 222 7.34 1.99 14.27
C LYS A 222 6.64 0.78 14.95
N PRO A 223 5.31 0.58 14.80
CA PRO A 223 4.66 -0.58 15.40
C PRO A 223 5.15 -1.91 14.79
N THR A 224 5.59 -1.93 13.52
CA THR A 224 6.23 -3.13 12.93
C THR A 224 7.48 -3.54 13.71
N ALA A 225 8.38 -2.60 14.01
CA ALA A 225 9.58 -2.87 14.81
C ALA A 225 9.24 -3.27 16.26
N GLU A 226 8.30 -2.57 16.90
CA GLU A 226 7.85 -2.88 18.26
C GLU A 226 7.21 -4.28 18.34
N SER A 227 6.47 -4.68 17.31
CA SER A 227 5.89 -6.02 17.17
C SER A 227 6.96 -7.09 17.05
N LEU A 228 7.98 -6.89 16.22
CA LEU A 228 9.12 -7.81 16.11
C LEU A 228 9.85 -7.98 17.46
N GLN A 229 10.12 -6.88 18.16
CA GLN A 229 10.73 -6.90 19.50
C GLN A 229 9.84 -7.58 20.54
N LYS A 230 8.52 -7.43 20.44
CA LYS A 230 7.55 -8.12 21.29
C LYS A 230 7.58 -9.62 21.05
N LEU A 231 7.62 -10.05 19.78
CA LEU A 231 7.70 -11.46 19.41
C LEU A 231 9.00 -12.12 19.88
N ALA A 232 10.13 -11.39 19.84
CA ALA A 232 11.42 -11.89 20.34
C ALA A 232 11.34 -12.30 21.83
N LYS A 233 10.58 -11.55 22.64
CA LYS A 233 10.42 -11.83 24.07
C LYS A 233 9.59 -13.08 24.38
N LEU A 234 8.85 -13.61 23.41
CA LEU A 234 8.04 -14.83 23.58
C LEU A 234 8.88 -16.11 23.49
N LYS A 235 10.12 -16.02 22.97
CA LYS A 235 11.08 -17.13 22.89
C LYS A 235 10.51 -18.42 22.28
N PRO A 236 9.85 -18.34 21.11
CA PRO A 236 9.29 -19.53 20.48
C PRO A 236 10.42 -20.45 19.97
N THR A 237 10.14 -21.74 19.85
CA THR A 237 11.07 -22.68 19.21
C THR A 237 10.98 -22.66 17.68
N HIS A 238 9.82 -22.23 17.15
CA HIS A 238 9.56 -22.10 15.72
C HIS A 238 8.81 -20.80 15.44
N LEU A 239 9.32 -20.00 14.50
CA LEU A 239 8.66 -18.82 13.97
C LEU A 239 8.11 -19.14 12.58
N CYS A 240 6.80 -18.97 12.41
CA CYS A 240 6.02 -19.49 11.31
C CYS A 240 5.31 -18.35 10.56
N PRO A 241 5.94 -17.76 9.53
CA PRO A 241 5.37 -16.64 8.78
C PRO A 241 4.35 -17.10 7.72
N ALA A 242 3.42 -16.22 7.33
CA ALA A 242 2.51 -16.46 6.21
C ALA A 242 3.28 -16.43 4.87
N HIS A 243 4.26 -15.53 4.74
CA HIS A 243 5.18 -15.50 3.60
C HIS A 243 6.63 -15.73 4.04
N GLY A 244 7.33 -16.68 3.42
CA GLY A 244 8.75 -16.97 3.72
C GLY A 244 8.93 -18.26 4.54
N SER A 245 10.15 -18.58 4.95
CA SER A 245 10.46 -19.90 5.54
C SER A 245 10.29 -19.93 7.07
N VAL A 246 9.91 -21.09 7.61
CA VAL A 246 9.92 -21.32 9.07
C VAL A 246 11.35 -21.17 9.61
N LEU A 247 11.50 -20.42 10.69
CA LEU A 247 12.78 -20.23 11.38
C LEU A 247 12.76 -20.99 12.71
N SER A 248 13.80 -21.77 12.98
CA SER A 248 13.92 -22.61 14.20
C SER A 248 15.23 -22.40 14.97
N LYS A 249 16.04 -21.40 14.57
CA LYS A 249 17.32 -21.06 15.19
C LYS A 249 17.49 -19.55 15.25
N GLU A 250 18.18 -19.06 16.28
CA GLU A 250 18.50 -17.64 16.46
C GLU A 250 17.28 -16.71 16.31
N ILE A 251 16.08 -17.18 16.70
CA ILE A 251 14.82 -16.48 16.45
C ILE A 251 14.81 -15.10 17.13
N GLU A 252 15.19 -15.06 18.42
CA GLU A 252 15.22 -13.83 19.22
C GLU A 252 16.13 -12.78 18.56
N HIS A 253 17.36 -13.17 18.23
CA HIS A 253 18.34 -12.30 17.58
C HIS A 253 17.88 -11.84 16.19
N THR A 254 17.31 -12.75 15.39
CA THR A 254 16.83 -12.44 14.04
C THR A 254 15.67 -11.44 14.06
N LEU A 255 14.74 -11.57 15.01
CA LEU A 255 13.63 -10.64 15.19
C LEU A 255 14.13 -9.25 15.63
N GLU A 256 15.07 -9.21 16.57
CA GLU A 256 15.69 -7.95 17.02
C GLU A 256 16.46 -7.24 15.90
N ASP A 257 17.22 -7.97 15.10
CA ASP A 257 17.98 -7.38 13.99
C ASP A 257 17.06 -6.93 12.85
N THR A 258 15.99 -7.68 12.57
CA THR A 258 14.96 -7.24 11.62
C THR A 258 14.26 -5.97 12.13
N ALA A 259 13.98 -5.87 13.43
CA ALA A 259 13.39 -4.67 14.02
C ALA A 259 14.29 -3.44 13.85
N LYS A 260 15.61 -3.57 14.04
CA LYS A 260 16.56 -2.46 13.83
C LYS A 260 16.57 -1.98 12.38
N LEU A 261 16.45 -2.88 11.42
CA LEU A 261 16.38 -2.51 9.99
C LEU A 261 15.08 -1.75 9.68
N VAL A 262 13.95 -2.18 10.25
CA VAL A 262 12.67 -1.48 10.14
C VAL A 262 12.73 -0.09 10.80
N GLU A 263 13.36 0.02 11.98
CA GLU A 263 13.60 1.31 12.66
C GLU A 263 14.48 2.24 11.83
N GLU A 264 15.49 1.73 11.12
CA GLU A 264 16.35 2.53 10.24
C GLU A 264 15.56 3.04 9.02
N ALA A 265 14.70 2.21 8.41
CA ALA A 265 13.80 2.66 7.35
C ALA A 265 12.82 3.74 7.86
N GLY A 266 12.25 3.56 9.06
CA GLY A 266 11.40 4.55 9.72
C GLY A 266 12.14 5.84 10.07
N PHE A 267 13.39 5.76 10.52
CA PHE A 267 14.27 6.92 10.76
C PHE A 267 14.39 7.78 9.51
N HIS A 268 14.54 7.13 8.36
CA HIS A 268 14.73 7.81 7.10
C HIS A 268 13.48 8.45 6.51
N LYS A 269 12.27 8.20 7.05
CA LYS A 269 11.04 8.91 6.62
C LYS A 269 11.15 10.43 6.74
N SER A 270 12.11 10.97 7.49
CA SER A 270 12.33 12.41 7.65
C SER A 270 13.74 12.83 7.24
N PHE A 271 13.85 13.72 6.25
CA PHE A 271 15.12 14.38 5.93
C PHE A 271 15.59 15.26 7.07
N GLU A 272 14.68 16.00 7.72
CA GLU A 272 15.01 16.90 8.82
C GLU A 272 15.66 16.13 9.99
N ARG A 273 15.07 15.00 10.38
CA ARG A 273 15.63 14.06 11.38
C ARG A 273 16.99 13.54 10.95
N PHE A 274 17.16 13.15 9.69
CA PHE A 274 18.45 12.72 9.17
C PHE A 274 19.51 13.83 9.26
N SER A 275 19.21 15.03 8.80
CA SER A 275 20.16 16.15 8.79
C SER A 275 20.56 16.61 10.19
N LYS A 276 19.62 16.58 11.13
CA LYS A 276 19.83 16.95 12.52
C LYS A 276 20.53 15.85 13.31
N ASP A 277 19.93 14.66 13.38
CA ASP A 277 20.35 13.64 14.35
C ASP A 277 21.47 12.77 13.80
N ARG A 278 21.51 12.50 12.48
CA ARG A 278 22.57 11.67 11.87
C ARG A 278 23.79 12.49 11.47
N LEU A 279 23.58 13.67 10.89
CA LEU A 279 24.68 14.50 10.40
C LEU A 279 25.11 15.60 11.39
N GLY A 280 24.25 16.01 12.33
CA GLY A 280 24.55 17.09 13.26
C GLY A 280 24.68 18.46 12.60
N ASN A 281 24.20 18.62 11.35
CA ASN A 281 24.43 19.81 10.53
C ASN A 281 23.20 20.23 9.71
N GLN A 282 22.04 20.24 10.38
CA GLN A 282 20.78 20.64 9.77
C GLN A 282 20.87 22.00 9.04
N PRO A 283 20.13 22.17 7.92
CA PRO A 283 20.17 23.41 7.16
C PRO A 283 19.65 24.61 7.97
N LYS A 284 20.12 25.81 7.60
CA LYS A 284 19.51 27.07 8.02
C LYS A 284 18.88 27.72 6.80
N TYR A 285 17.55 27.78 6.79
CA TYR A 285 16.79 28.33 5.68
C TYR A 285 16.67 29.86 5.82
N GLU A 286 17.06 30.58 4.78
CA GLU A 286 16.75 32.00 4.60
C GLU A 286 15.40 32.10 3.87
N PHE A 287 14.32 32.18 4.64
CA PHE A 287 12.97 32.28 4.11
C PHE A 287 12.69 33.66 3.49
N LEU A 288 11.93 33.67 2.40
CA LEU A 288 11.52 34.88 1.67
C LEU A 288 10.24 35.52 2.24
N VAL A 289 9.70 34.95 3.31
CA VAL A 289 8.47 35.38 3.97
C VAL A 289 8.64 35.33 5.50
N PRO A 290 7.79 36.03 6.28
CA PRO A 290 7.83 35.99 7.73
C PRO A 290 7.67 34.56 8.29
N LYS A 291 8.24 34.30 9.47
CA LYS A 291 8.21 32.96 10.11
C LYS A 291 6.78 32.50 10.41
N GLU A 292 5.87 33.44 10.65
CA GLU A 292 4.46 33.17 10.88
C GLU A 292 3.82 32.50 9.66
N GLN A 293 4.24 32.89 8.44
CA GLN A 293 3.79 32.26 7.21
C GLN A 293 4.28 30.81 7.11
N VAL A 294 5.57 30.59 7.39
CA VAL A 294 6.20 29.26 7.35
C VAL A 294 5.56 28.31 8.37
N ALA A 295 5.25 28.82 9.57
CA ALA A 295 4.62 28.03 10.62
C ALA A 295 3.11 27.83 10.43
N SER A 296 2.48 28.55 9.50
CA SER A 296 1.01 28.58 9.36
C SER A 296 0.40 27.28 8.84
N GLY A 297 1.18 26.45 8.14
CA GLY A 297 0.70 25.23 7.49
C GLY A 297 -0.47 25.42 6.54
N GLY A 298 -0.67 26.64 6.01
CA GLY A 298 -1.89 26.97 5.27
C GLY A 298 -2.61 28.22 5.76
N ASP A 299 -2.43 28.54 7.04
CA ASP A 299 -3.37 29.35 7.82
C ASP A 299 -2.96 30.81 8.09
N LYS A 300 -3.05 31.65 7.03
CA LYS A 300 -3.16 33.13 7.05
C LYS A 300 -1.83 33.92 7.04
N PRO A 301 -1.90 35.24 6.72
CA PRO A 301 -2.50 35.86 5.53
C PRO A 301 -1.52 35.80 4.34
N TRP A 302 -1.84 36.44 3.21
CA TRP A 302 -0.88 36.58 2.11
C TRP A 302 0.44 37.21 2.57
N SER A 303 1.54 36.54 2.23
CA SER A 303 2.88 37.09 2.36
C SER A 303 3.40 37.45 0.98
N LYS A 304 3.88 38.69 0.84
CA LYS A 304 4.55 39.16 -0.37
C LYS A 304 5.96 38.57 -0.41
N VAL A 305 6.24 37.74 -1.41
CA VAL A 305 7.55 37.10 -1.65
C VAL A 305 8.45 38.06 -2.45
N SER A 306 7.88 38.70 -3.46
CA SER A 306 8.53 39.70 -4.31
C SER A 306 7.50 40.68 -4.88
N ASP A 307 7.88 41.59 -5.78
CA ASP A 307 6.97 42.59 -6.32
C ASP A 307 5.80 42.03 -7.12
N HIS A 308 5.98 40.86 -7.73
CA HIS A 308 4.95 40.18 -8.51
C HIS A 308 4.52 38.83 -7.94
N VAL A 309 4.97 38.43 -6.74
CA VAL A 309 4.68 37.10 -6.18
C VAL A 309 4.18 37.18 -4.74
N TRP A 310 3.07 36.50 -4.46
CA TRP A 310 2.52 36.31 -3.12
C TRP A 310 2.26 34.82 -2.86
N ILE A 311 2.28 34.44 -1.58
CA ILE A 311 1.92 33.09 -1.12
C ILE A 311 0.96 33.14 0.08
N THR A 312 0.00 32.22 0.11
CA THR A 312 -0.79 31.89 1.30
C THR A 312 -1.03 30.38 1.36
N GLY A 313 -0.54 29.71 2.40
CA GLY A 313 -0.54 28.26 2.44
C GLY A 313 0.20 27.64 1.25
N ASN A 314 -0.52 26.87 0.45
CA ASN A 314 -0.01 26.19 -0.75
C ASN A 314 -0.18 27.05 -2.00
N THR A 315 -1.04 28.07 -1.93
CA THR A 315 -1.44 28.84 -3.11
C THR A 315 -0.46 29.99 -3.35
N TYR A 316 0.12 30.02 -4.55
CA TYR A 316 0.87 31.18 -5.05
C TYR A 316 0.03 32.02 -6.01
N VAL A 317 0.26 33.33 -6.00
CA VAL A 317 -0.25 34.26 -7.01
C VAL A 317 0.92 34.98 -7.65
N VAL A 318 0.97 34.97 -8.98
CA VAL A 318 1.92 35.73 -9.80
C VAL A 318 1.18 36.78 -10.61
N LYS A 319 1.59 38.04 -10.48
CA LYS A 319 1.04 39.16 -11.26
C LYS A 319 1.75 39.28 -12.61
N SER A 320 0.98 39.46 -13.68
CA SER A 320 1.47 39.74 -15.03
C SER A 320 2.35 41.00 -15.09
N THR A 321 3.41 41.00 -15.91
CA THR A 321 4.19 42.21 -16.23
C THR A 321 3.64 42.97 -17.44
N THR A 322 2.68 42.39 -18.17
CA THR A 322 2.10 42.96 -19.39
C THR A 322 0.66 43.43 -19.21
N GLY A 323 0.11 43.36 -17.99
CA GLY A 323 -1.26 43.72 -17.67
C GLY A 323 -1.55 43.62 -16.17
N ASP A 324 -2.81 43.58 -15.79
CA ASP A 324 -3.26 43.43 -14.40
C ASP A 324 -3.63 41.99 -14.03
N GLY A 325 -3.77 41.09 -15.00
CA GLY A 325 -4.13 39.69 -14.81
C GLY A 325 -3.17 38.90 -13.91
N ILE A 326 -3.69 37.81 -13.33
CA ILE A 326 -2.95 36.96 -12.39
C ILE A 326 -2.93 35.48 -12.80
N PHE A 327 -1.84 34.82 -12.43
CA PHE A 327 -1.65 33.38 -12.43
C PHE A 327 -1.82 32.88 -10.98
N VAL A 328 -2.72 31.92 -10.77
CA VAL A 328 -2.90 31.20 -9.50
C VAL A 328 -2.33 29.79 -9.62
N LEU A 329 -1.33 29.47 -8.81
CA LEU A 329 -0.82 28.11 -8.64
C LEU A 329 -1.43 27.52 -7.38
N ASP A 330 -1.90 26.30 -7.48
CA ASP A 330 -2.34 25.44 -6.37
C ASP A 330 -3.48 25.99 -5.51
N PRO A 331 -4.66 26.26 -6.10
CA PRO A 331 -5.82 26.67 -5.32
C PRO A 331 -6.43 25.45 -4.60
N TRP A 332 -6.41 25.45 -3.25
CA TRP A 332 -6.96 24.37 -2.42
C TRP A 332 -8.48 24.27 -2.48
N GLY A 333 -9.21 25.37 -2.35
CA GLY A 333 -10.66 25.26 -2.18
C GLY A 333 -11.34 26.61 -2.01
N GLN A 334 -12.49 26.61 -1.33
CA GLN A 334 -13.25 27.85 -1.08
C GLN A 334 -12.38 28.88 -0.35
N ARG A 335 -11.54 28.39 0.56
CA ARG A 335 -10.52 29.18 1.26
C ARG A 335 -9.59 29.92 0.29
N SER A 336 -8.96 29.23 -0.66
CA SER A 336 -8.06 29.87 -1.63
C SER A 336 -8.83 30.85 -2.52
N ALA A 337 -10.06 30.50 -2.94
CA ALA A 337 -10.89 31.41 -3.72
C ALA A 337 -11.20 32.72 -2.97
N ASP A 338 -11.56 32.64 -1.68
CA ASP A 338 -11.83 33.81 -0.85
C ASP A 338 -10.55 34.63 -0.59
N GLN A 339 -9.41 33.96 -0.39
CA GLN A 339 -8.11 34.63 -0.20
C GLN A 339 -7.63 35.31 -1.49
N VAL A 340 -7.77 34.69 -2.67
CA VAL A 340 -7.42 35.30 -3.95
C VAL A 340 -8.27 36.56 -4.20
N ALA A 341 -9.58 36.49 -3.96
CA ALA A 341 -10.46 37.65 -4.08
C ALA A 341 -10.05 38.80 -3.15
N LYS A 342 -9.62 38.47 -1.93
CA LYS A 342 -9.07 39.46 -0.99
C LYS A 342 -7.78 40.09 -1.52
N LEU A 343 -6.83 39.29 -2.02
CA LEU A 343 -5.58 39.79 -2.58
C LEU A 343 -5.81 40.71 -3.78
N GLN A 344 -6.72 40.32 -4.69
CA GLN A 344 -7.10 41.16 -5.82
C GLN A 344 -7.58 42.55 -5.39
N LYS A 345 -8.38 42.61 -4.33
CA LYS A 345 -8.84 43.89 -3.76
C LYS A 345 -7.70 44.67 -3.12
N ASP A 346 -6.89 44.03 -2.28
CA ASP A 346 -5.88 44.68 -1.46
C ASP A 346 -4.71 45.21 -2.33
N GLU A 347 -4.30 44.44 -3.34
CA GLU A 347 -3.17 44.74 -4.25
C GLU A 347 -3.62 45.30 -5.61
N LYS A 348 -4.92 45.52 -5.81
CA LYS A 348 -5.55 46.00 -7.07
C LYS A 348 -5.14 45.14 -8.27
N LEU A 349 -5.25 43.82 -8.13
CA LEU A 349 -4.95 42.86 -9.20
C LEU A 349 -6.20 42.62 -10.07
N GLY A 350 -5.96 42.29 -11.34
CA GLY A 350 -6.97 41.97 -12.34
C GLY A 350 -7.49 40.54 -12.24
N ALA A 351 -8.13 40.06 -13.30
CA ALA A 351 -8.76 38.74 -13.34
C ALA A 351 -7.74 37.58 -13.22
N VAL A 352 -8.20 36.42 -12.75
CA VAL A 352 -7.45 35.18 -12.88
C VAL A 352 -7.46 34.77 -14.35
N GLU A 353 -6.29 34.81 -14.98
CA GLU A 353 -6.13 34.46 -16.40
C GLU A 353 -5.56 33.06 -16.59
N LEU A 354 -4.72 32.60 -15.65
CA LEU A 354 -4.09 31.29 -15.66
C LEU A 354 -4.27 30.61 -14.30
N VAL A 355 -4.66 29.34 -14.33
CA VAL A 355 -4.53 28.42 -13.20
C VAL A 355 -3.56 27.31 -13.58
N ALA A 356 -2.66 26.94 -12.68
CA ALA A 356 -1.84 25.75 -12.86
C ALA A 356 -1.80 24.92 -11.58
N PHE A 357 -1.36 23.67 -11.72
CA PHE A 357 -1.23 22.72 -10.61
C PHE A 357 0.17 22.14 -10.54
N SER A 358 0.74 22.15 -9.35
CA SER A 358 2.05 21.59 -9.06
C SER A 358 1.96 20.07 -8.97
N HIS A 359 0.94 19.52 -8.30
CA HIS A 359 0.79 18.08 -8.12
C HIS A 359 -0.66 17.62 -7.85
N ALA A 360 -0.87 16.30 -7.87
CA ALA A 360 -2.21 15.69 -7.88
C ALA A 360 -2.79 15.31 -6.50
N HIS A 361 -2.71 16.20 -5.50
CA HIS A 361 -3.46 16.08 -4.23
C HIS A 361 -4.54 17.17 -4.15
N TYR A 362 -5.71 16.83 -3.58
CA TYR A 362 -6.90 17.71 -3.64
C TYR A 362 -6.64 19.11 -3.11
N ASP A 363 -5.73 19.27 -2.16
CA ASP A 363 -5.35 20.54 -1.58
C ASP A 363 -4.54 21.48 -2.49
N HIS A 364 -4.26 21.01 -3.70
CA HIS A 364 -3.53 21.73 -4.73
C HIS A 364 -4.39 22.02 -5.95
N PHE A 365 -5.61 21.47 -6.07
CA PHE A 365 -6.42 21.71 -7.27
C PHE A 365 -7.91 21.92 -7.04
N ASP A 366 -8.48 21.50 -5.91
CA ASP A 366 -9.95 21.55 -5.67
C ASP A 366 -10.52 22.97 -5.80
N GLY A 367 -9.69 23.99 -5.55
CA GLY A 367 -10.06 25.39 -5.65
C GLY A 367 -10.47 25.83 -7.05
N ILE A 368 -10.02 25.15 -8.11
CA ILE A 368 -10.49 25.46 -9.48
C ILE A 368 -12.00 25.34 -9.62
N HIS A 369 -12.64 24.44 -8.87
CA HIS A 369 -14.08 24.22 -8.94
C HIS A 369 -14.93 25.31 -8.27
N VAL A 370 -14.30 26.20 -7.50
CA VAL A 370 -15.00 27.21 -6.68
C VAL A 370 -14.43 28.63 -6.83
N LEU A 371 -13.33 28.79 -7.58
CA LEU A 371 -12.81 30.11 -7.95
C LEU A 371 -13.90 30.91 -8.67
N LYS A 372 -14.33 32.02 -8.06
CA LYS A 372 -15.45 32.87 -8.52
C LYS A 372 -15.05 33.91 -9.58
N THR A 373 -13.84 33.81 -10.11
CA THR A 373 -13.44 34.52 -11.31
C THR A 373 -14.15 33.85 -12.49
N GLY A 374 -14.56 34.58 -13.54
CA GLY A 374 -15.03 33.92 -14.76
C GLY A 374 -14.08 32.78 -15.19
N GLU A 375 -14.57 31.80 -15.96
CA GLU A 375 -13.80 30.59 -16.30
C GLU A 375 -12.34 30.94 -16.62
N PRO A 376 -11.35 30.37 -15.89
CA PRO A 376 -9.95 30.71 -16.11
C PRO A 376 -9.64 30.51 -17.60
N ARG A 377 -9.02 31.52 -18.22
CA ARG A 377 -8.77 31.49 -19.67
C ARG A 377 -7.81 30.36 -20.04
N GLU A 378 -6.87 30.07 -19.15
CA GLU A 378 -5.91 28.98 -19.30
C GLU A 378 -5.83 28.11 -18.04
N VAL A 379 -5.69 26.80 -18.25
CA VAL A 379 -5.48 25.78 -17.21
C VAL A 379 -4.31 24.90 -17.64
N TRP A 380 -3.18 25.00 -16.96
CA TRP A 380 -1.95 24.30 -17.32
C TRP A 380 -1.53 23.29 -16.25
N SER A 381 -0.85 22.23 -16.67
CA SER A 381 -0.04 21.43 -15.77
C SER A 381 0.97 20.60 -16.56
N LEU A 382 1.88 19.93 -15.84
CA LEU A 382 2.66 18.84 -16.39
C LEU A 382 1.70 17.70 -16.80
N ASP A 383 1.93 17.04 -17.95
CA ASP A 383 1.09 15.96 -18.49
C ASP A 383 0.89 14.80 -17.51
N LEU A 384 1.94 14.46 -16.74
CA LEU A 384 1.90 13.47 -15.68
C LEU A 384 0.95 13.88 -14.54
N VAL A 385 0.91 15.16 -14.17
CA VAL A 385 -0.01 15.70 -13.15
C VAL A 385 -1.43 15.80 -13.71
N ALA A 386 -1.58 16.22 -14.97
CA ALA A 386 -2.87 16.35 -15.64
C ALA A 386 -3.60 15.00 -15.80
N THR A 387 -2.86 13.91 -15.97
CA THR A 387 -3.40 12.56 -16.20
C THR A 387 -4.42 12.13 -15.14
N PRO A 388 -4.10 12.06 -13.83
CA PRO A 388 -5.07 11.69 -12.81
C PRO A 388 -6.14 12.78 -12.58
N LEU A 389 -5.88 14.05 -12.90
CA LEU A 389 -6.85 15.14 -12.68
C LEU A 389 -7.93 15.23 -13.77
N LYS A 390 -7.59 14.87 -15.02
CA LYS A 390 -8.56 14.85 -16.13
C LYS A 390 -9.35 13.55 -16.22
N GLU A 391 -8.78 12.44 -15.73
CA GLU A 391 -9.43 11.13 -15.64
C GLU A 391 -9.28 10.52 -14.22
N PRO A 392 -10.02 11.02 -13.20
CA PRO A 392 -9.85 10.61 -11.79
C PRO A 392 -10.01 9.12 -11.48
N PHE A 393 -10.66 8.38 -12.38
CA PHE A 393 -10.94 6.96 -12.25
C PHE A 393 -9.99 6.07 -13.06
N LYS A 394 -9.06 6.66 -13.80
CA LYS A 394 -8.12 5.93 -14.65
C LYS A 394 -7.07 5.19 -13.84
N LEU A 395 -6.48 5.84 -12.85
CA LEU A 395 -5.35 5.34 -12.06
C LEU A 395 -5.74 5.20 -10.59
N ARG A 396 -5.14 4.22 -9.90
CA ARG A 396 -5.19 4.17 -8.43
C ARG A 396 -4.21 5.22 -7.91
N ALA A 397 -4.73 6.32 -7.36
CA ALA A 397 -3.96 7.34 -6.68
C ALA A 397 -4.79 7.93 -5.53
N PRO A 398 -4.15 8.31 -4.41
CA PRO A 398 -4.84 8.95 -3.30
C PRO A 398 -5.09 10.43 -3.60
N PHE A 399 -5.91 11.06 -2.75
CA PHE A 399 -6.23 12.49 -2.77
C PHE A 399 -6.91 13.03 -4.04
N LEU A 400 -7.53 12.17 -4.85
CA LEU A 400 -8.23 12.60 -6.06
C LEU A 400 -9.67 13.04 -5.78
N ASP A 401 -10.15 14.05 -6.49
CA ASP A 401 -11.57 14.42 -6.59
C ASP A 401 -12.20 13.74 -7.81
N SER A 402 -13.46 13.32 -7.69
CA SER A 402 -14.20 12.69 -8.78
C SER A 402 -14.50 13.59 -9.98
N ARG A 403 -14.43 14.92 -9.81
CA ARG A 403 -14.74 15.90 -10.86
C ARG A 403 -13.52 16.09 -11.77
N PRO A 404 -13.62 15.79 -13.08
CA PRO A 404 -12.49 15.94 -13.99
C PRO A 404 -12.16 17.41 -14.24
N ILE A 405 -10.87 17.70 -14.43
CA ILE A 405 -10.37 19.01 -14.83
C ILE A 405 -10.08 19.03 -16.34
N LYS A 406 -10.49 20.12 -17.01
CA LYS A 406 -10.14 20.39 -18.40
C LYS A 406 -8.89 21.25 -18.46
N PHE A 407 -7.88 20.78 -19.20
CA PHE A 407 -6.62 21.47 -19.40
C PHE A 407 -6.60 22.17 -20.76
N THR A 408 -6.09 23.41 -20.79
CA THR A 408 -5.79 24.10 -22.05
C THR A 408 -4.39 23.78 -22.54
N LYS A 409 -3.46 23.42 -21.63
CA LYS A 409 -2.12 22.91 -21.96
C LYS A 409 -1.69 21.80 -21.00
N GLU A 410 -1.16 20.72 -21.58
CA GLU A 410 -0.52 19.61 -20.87
C GLU A 410 0.93 19.56 -21.32
N LEU A 411 1.85 20.05 -20.48
CA LEU A 411 3.26 20.20 -20.85
C LEU A 411 4.09 19.00 -20.42
N LYS A 412 5.10 18.62 -21.19
CA LYS A 412 6.03 17.54 -20.84
C LYS A 412 7.24 18.06 -20.07
N ASP A 413 8.00 17.14 -19.46
CA ASP A 413 9.29 17.44 -18.83
C ASP A 413 10.21 18.21 -19.81
N GLY A 414 10.61 19.42 -19.42
CA GLY A 414 11.45 20.31 -20.19
C GLY A 414 10.73 21.29 -21.13
N GLU A 415 9.42 21.14 -21.35
CA GLU A 415 8.65 22.03 -22.23
C GLU A 415 8.35 23.38 -21.56
N THR A 416 8.11 24.39 -22.40
CA THR A 416 7.88 25.78 -21.97
C THR A 416 6.55 26.34 -22.48
N ALA A 417 5.90 27.18 -21.67
CA ALA A 417 4.79 28.02 -22.10
C ALA A 417 4.94 29.46 -21.57
N THR A 418 4.36 30.42 -22.29
CA THR A 418 4.46 31.84 -21.96
C THR A 418 3.11 32.41 -21.53
N TRP A 419 3.09 33.19 -20.46
CA TRP A 419 1.93 33.97 -20.02
C TRP A 419 2.40 35.20 -19.24
N GLY A 420 1.68 36.33 -19.39
CA GLY A 420 1.87 37.52 -18.57
C GLY A 420 3.29 38.13 -18.57
N GLY A 421 4.03 37.96 -19.67
CA GLY A 421 5.43 38.40 -19.79
C GLY A 421 6.48 37.41 -19.27
N TYR A 422 6.06 36.26 -18.73
CA TYR A 422 6.94 35.22 -18.23
C TYR A 422 7.00 34.03 -19.21
N THR A 423 8.13 33.33 -19.18
CA THR A 423 8.29 31.98 -19.74
C THR A 423 8.42 31.00 -18.59
N PHE A 424 7.51 30.04 -18.52
CA PHE A 424 7.51 28.96 -17.54
C PHE A 424 8.01 27.68 -18.18
N LYS A 425 9.00 27.03 -17.58
CA LYS A 425 9.50 25.72 -17.98
C LYS A 425 9.06 24.67 -16.96
N PHE A 426 8.41 23.61 -17.43
CA PHE A 426 7.91 22.54 -16.57
C PHE A 426 8.95 21.43 -16.46
N HIS A 427 9.09 20.90 -15.26
CA HIS A 427 9.99 19.80 -14.92
C HIS A 427 9.20 18.72 -14.19
N HIS A 428 9.49 17.45 -14.46
CA HIS A 428 9.00 16.35 -13.63
C HIS A 428 9.87 16.22 -12.39
N LEU A 429 9.30 16.52 -11.21
CA LEU A 429 9.96 16.44 -9.92
C LEU A 429 9.21 15.44 -9.02
N PRO A 430 9.31 14.12 -9.24
CA PRO A 430 8.64 13.15 -8.38
C PRO A 430 9.24 13.19 -6.96
N GLY A 431 8.37 13.15 -5.95
CA GLY A 431 8.76 13.19 -4.54
C GLY A 431 7.59 12.73 -3.71
N GLN A 432 6.84 13.64 -3.09
CA GLN A 432 5.65 13.30 -2.29
C GLN A 432 4.63 12.48 -3.08
N SER A 433 4.51 12.77 -4.39
CA SER A 433 3.87 11.90 -5.37
C SER A 433 4.72 11.79 -6.64
N TRP A 434 4.45 10.77 -7.45
CA TRP A 434 4.98 10.70 -8.82
C TRP A 434 4.38 11.80 -9.71
N PHE A 435 3.17 12.25 -9.40
CA PHE A 435 2.43 13.24 -10.14
C PHE A 435 2.76 14.64 -9.61
N THR A 436 4.03 15.03 -9.66
CA THR A 436 4.54 16.29 -9.12
C THR A 436 5.41 17.01 -10.14
N SER A 437 5.18 18.31 -10.30
CA SER A 437 5.89 19.19 -11.22
C SER A 437 6.76 20.20 -10.47
N GLY A 438 7.85 20.59 -11.13
CA GLY A 438 8.57 21.81 -10.85
C GLY A 438 8.31 22.83 -11.96
N ILE A 439 8.11 24.10 -11.61
CA ILE A 439 7.87 25.16 -12.60
C ILE A 439 8.98 26.20 -12.45
N GLU A 440 9.86 26.28 -13.44
CA GLU A 440 10.96 27.23 -13.49
C GLU A 440 10.53 28.51 -14.22
N ALA A 441 10.87 29.67 -13.66
CA ALA A 441 10.66 30.97 -14.29
C ALA A 441 11.70 32.00 -13.80
N THR A 442 11.86 33.09 -14.54
CA THR A 442 12.55 34.29 -14.03
C THR A 442 11.51 35.33 -13.63
N ILE A 443 11.43 35.66 -12.35
CA ILE A 443 10.46 36.62 -11.79
C ILE A 443 11.24 37.66 -10.99
N ASP A 444 10.97 38.95 -11.21
CA ASP A 444 11.67 40.05 -10.53
C ASP A 444 13.21 39.97 -10.61
N GLY A 445 13.72 39.50 -11.75
CA GLY A 445 15.16 39.34 -11.99
C GLY A 445 15.79 38.15 -11.26
N LYS A 446 14.99 37.28 -10.63
CA LYS A 446 15.44 36.09 -9.92
C LYS A 446 15.03 34.82 -10.63
N ARG A 447 15.96 33.86 -10.72
CA ARG A 447 15.64 32.51 -11.19
C ARG A 447 14.93 31.75 -10.08
N CYS A 448 13.67 31.40 -10.32
CA CYS A 448 12.78 30.76 -9.36
C CYS A 448 12.39 29.37 -9.85
N VAL A 449 12.19 28.44 -8.91
CA VAL A 449 11.53 27.16 -9.19
C VAL A 449 10.45 26.94 -8.15
N PHE A 450 9.19 26.84 -8.60
CA PHE A 450 8.11 26.28 -7.78
C PHE A 450 8.32 24.78 -7.68
N THR A 451 8.34 24.22 -6.47
CA THR A 451 8.76 22.82 -6.25
C THR A 451 7.69 21.94 -5.61
N ALA A 452 6.44 22.39 -5.61
CA ALA A 452 5.35 21.73 -4.90
C ALA A 452 5.74 21.47 -3.42
N ASP A 453 5.32 20.32 -2.91
CA ASP A 453 5.55 19.83 -1.56
C ASP A 453 6.90 19.16 -1.33
N ASN A 454 7.77 19.02 -2.34
CA ASN A 454 8.96 18.19 -2.19
C ASN A 454 10.01 18.75 -1.21
N PHE A 455 9.98 20.05 -0.90
CA PHE A 455 11.04 20.73 -0.17
C PHE A 455 10.56 21.84 0.79
N PHE A 456 9.33 21.80 1.30
CA PHE A 456 8.89 22.79 2.30
C PHE A 456 9.34 22.43 3.73
N HIS A 457 9.28 23.39 4.65
CA HIS A 457 9.94 23.27 5.97
C HIS A 457 9.06 23.78 7.12
N GLN A 458 8.02 23.01 7.47
CA GLN A 458 7.12 23.36 8.56
C GLN A 458 7.44 22.62 9.87
N ASP A 459 7.65 21.31 9.79
CA ASP A 459 7.95 20.43 10.93
C ASP A 459 8.95 19.31 10.55
N GLN A 460 9.12 18.32 11.43
CA GLN A 460 10.06 17.22 11.22
C GLN A 460 9.72 16.34 10.01
N PHE A 461 8.45 16.13 9.69
CA PHE A 461 8.00 15.19 8.67
C PHE A 461 7.51 15.88 7.39
N SER A 462 7.45 17.21 7.37
CA SER A 462 7.02 17.97 6.20
C SER A 462 8.14 18.16 5.17
N GLY A 463 7.76 18.30 3.91
CA GLY A 463 8.67 18.52 2.79
C GLY A 463 9.38 17.27 2.30
N THR A 464 10.71 17.25 2.47
CA THR A 464 11.56 16.15 1.98
C THR A 464 11.51 14.96 2.94
N GLY A 465 11.00 13.83 2.45
CA GLY A 465 10.63 12.72 3.32
C GLY A 465 9.15 12.47 3.23
N GLY A 466 8.64 11.47 3.96
CA GLY A 466 7.24 11.12 3.85
C GLY A 466 6.91 10.57 2.46
N TRP A 467 7.45 9.39 2.14
CA TRP A 467 7.05 8.67 0.93
C TRP A 467 5.95 7.67 1.23
N MET A 468 5.17 7.34 0.21
CA MET A 468 4.16 6.30 0.23
C MET A 468 4.14 5.56 -1.10
N GLY A 469 4.15 4.22 -1.06
CA GLY A 469 4.08 3.40 -2.27
C GLY A 469 2.84 3.71 -3.11
N LEU A 470 1.69 3.97 -2.49
CA LEU A 470 0.45 4.35 -3.18
C LEU A 470 0.57 5.67 -3.96
N ASN A 471 1.42 6.60 -3.52
CA ASN A 471 1.75 7.83 -4.24
C ASN A 471 2.77 7.61 -5.38
N ARG A 472 3.23 6.37 -5.59
CA ARG A 472 4.39 6.04 -6.45
C ARG A 472 5.64 6.83 -6.03
N SER A 473 5.75 7.09 -4.74
CA SER A 473 6.81 7.86 -4.12
C SER A 473 7.86 6.92 -3.52
N SER A 474 9.11 7.37 -3.50
CA SER A 474 10.22 6.68 -2.85
C SER A 474 11.30 7.69 -2.44
N PRO A 475 12.23 7.31 -1.55
CA PRO A 475 13.38 8.16 -1.24
C PRO A 475 14.24 8.46 -2.48
N ALA A 476 14.33 7.50 -3.41
CA ALA A 476 15.04 7.68 -4.68
C ALA A 476 14.37 8.75 -5.58
N ALA A 477 13.04 8.85 -5.57
CA ALA A 477 12.31 9.88 -6.31
C ALA A 477 12.68 11.28 -5.79
N TYR A 478 12.59 11.49 -4.47
CA TYR A 478 13.04 12.75 -3.86
C TYR A 478 14.52 13.07 -4.14
N GLY A 479 15.40 12.06 -4.07
CA GLY A 479 16.82 12.23 -4.37
C GLY A 479 17.06 12.69 -5.82
N SER A 480 16.34 12.11 -6.79
CA SER A 480 16.46 12.51 -8.20
C SER A 480 15.90 13.91 -8.45
N SER A 481 14.77 14.28 -7.83
CA SER A 481 14.22 15.64 -7.87
C SER A 481 15.16 16.68 -7.24
N ALA A 482 15.78 16.34 -6.11
CA ALA A 482 16.80 17.20 -5.50
C ALA A 482 18.01 17.39 -6.42
N GLY A 483 18.42 16.33 -7.15
CA GLY A 483 19.45 16.41 -8.18
C GLY A 483 19.06 17.36 -9.32
N LYS A 484 17.84 17.28 -9.84
CA LYS A 484 17.35 18.20 -10.87
C LYS A 484 17.37 19.66 -10.40
N VAL A 485 16.91 19.95 -9.18
CA VAL A 485 16.94 21.33 -8.64
C VAL A 485 18.38 21.81 -8.40
N LEU A 486 19.29 20.91 -8.01
CA LEU A 486 20.72 21.20 -7.88
C LEU A 486 21.34 21.61 -9.23
N ASP A 487 20.90 20.99 -10.32
CA ASP A 487 21.36 21.30 -11.69
C ASP A 487 20.76 22.60 -12.23
N ILE A 488 19.47 22.86 -11.96
CA ILE A 488 18.81 24.14 -12.30
C ILE A 488 19.49 25.30 -11.56
N ALA A 489 19.93 25.05 -10.32
CA ALA A 489 20.57 26.02 -9.44
C ALA A 489 19.80 27.36 -9.39
N PRO A 490 18.52 27.35 -8.93
CA PRO A 490 17.75 28.56 -8.81
C PRO A 490 18.37 29.50 -7.76
N GLU A 491 17.95 30.75 -7.77
CA GLU A 491 18.19 31.65 -6.64
C GLU A 491 17.14 31.44 -5.55
N TRP A 492 15.89 31.23 -5.95
CA TRP A 492 14.76 31.03 -5.06
C TRP A 492 14.05 29.71 -5.31
N VAL A 493 13.80 28.98 -4.23
CA VAL A 493 12.89 27.84 -4.21
C VAL A 493 11.55 28.33 -3.69
N LEU A 494 10.52 28.22 -4.51
CA LEU A 494 9.16 28.60 -4.20
C LEU A 494 8.38 27.34 -3.79
N ALA A 495 8.72 26.79 -2.63
CA ALA A 495 8.04 25.61 -2.07
C ALA A 495 6.64 25.98 -1.55
N GLU A 496 5.70 25.04 -1.65
CA GLU A 496 4.34 25.20 -1.13
C GLU A 496 4.32 25.06 0.41
N HIS A 497 3.13 25.05 1.03
CA HIS A 497 2.98 25.05 2.49
C HIS A 497 3.80 26.14 3.20
N GLY A 498 3.80 27.35 2.64
CA GLY A 498 4.24 28.56 3.34
C GLY A 498 5.74 28.84 3.35
N GLY A 499 6.59 28.04 2.70
CA GLY A 499 8.03 28.11 2.89
C GLY A 499 8.88 28.40 1.65
N PRO A 500 8.74 29.51 0.91
CA PRO A 500 9.75 29.91 -0.07
C PRO A 500 11.07 30.33 0.60
N TYR A 501 12.21 29.92 0.04
CA TYR A 501 13.54 30.17 0.62
C TYR A 501 14.64 30.38 -0.44
N VAL A 502 15.77 30.94 -0.01
CA VAL A 502 16.99 31.07 -0.82
C VAL A 502 17.65 29.71 -1.00
N PHE A 503 17.91 29.34 -2.26
CA PHE A 503 18.52 28.07 -2.60
C PHE A 503 19.91 27.87 -1.97
N SER A 504 20.17 26.67 -1.48
CA SER A 504 21.48 26.25 -0.99
C SER A 504 21.98 25.00 -1.71
N LYS A 505 23.12 25.13 -2.40
CA LYS A 505 23.76 24.02 -3.12
C LYS A 505 24.16 22.88 -2.19
N GLU A 506 24.63 23.21 -0.99
CA GLU A 506 25.01 22.20 0.02
C GLU A 506 23.79 21.41 0.48
N ASP A 507 22.68 22.09 0.67
CA ASP A 507 21.47 21.48 1.18
C ASP A 507 20.82 20.51 0.18
N TYR A 508 20.78 20.88 -1.11
CA TYR A 508 20.31 19.95 -2.14
C TYR A 508 21.24 18.75 -2.35
N ARG A 509 22.57 18.91 -2.19
CA ARG A 509 23.49 17.76 -2.11
C ARG A 509 23.19 16.84 -0.94
N ARG A 510 22.80 17.41 0.21
CA ARG A 510 22.37 16.63 1.38
C ARG A 510 21.10 15.84 1.08
N ARG A 511 20.11 16.42 0.39
CA ARG A 511 18.88 15.71 -0.02
C ARG A 511 19.13 14.58 -1.01
N VAL A 512 20.01 14.79 -1.99
CA VAL A 512 20.49 13.72 -2.89
C VAL A 512 21.09 12.59 -2.06
N LYS A 513 21.98 12.93 -1.12
CA LYS A 513 22.62 11.93 -0.27
C LYS A 513 21.62 11.19 0.61
N TRP A 514 20.65 11.90 1.18
CA TRP A 514 19.58 11.32 1.97
C TRP A 514 18.77 10.32 1.14
N GLY A 515 18.38 10.66 -0.09
CA GLY A 515 17.64 9.74 -0.98
C GLY A 515 18.39 8.43 -1.23
N GLU A 516 19.72 8.48 -1.40
CA GLU A 516 20.56 7.28 -1.54
C GLU A 516 20.57 6.40 -0.28
N VAL A 517 20.79 7.00 0.91
CA VAL A 517 20.91 6.22 2.15
C VAL A 517 19.56 5.70 2.63
N ALA A 518 18.50 6.48 2.45
CA ALA A 518 17.13 6.07 2.73
C ALA A 518 16.69 4.93 1.79
N GLY A 519 17.03 5.01 0.50
CA GLY A 519 16.80 3.92 -0.45
C GLY A 519 17.46 2.61 -0.01
N LYS A 520 18.71 2.66 0.46
CA LYS A 520 19.42 1.48 1.00
C LYS A 520 18.77 0.90 2.26
N ALA A 521 18.24 1.76 3.14
CA ALA A 521 17.50 1.31 4.32
C ALA A 521 16.22 0.57 3.91
N CYS A 522 15.50 1.07 2.89
CA CYS A 522 14.34 0.38 2.33
C CYS A 522 14.72 -0.94 1.65
N ASP A 523 15.79 -0.96 0.84
CA ASP A 523 16.31 -2.19 0.19
C ASP A 523 16.64 -3.28 1.22
N ALA A 524 17.14 -2.88 2.40
CA ALA A 524 17.48 -3.81 3.46
C ALA A 524 16.28 -4.62 3.94
N ILE A 525 15.08 -4.03 3.98
CA ILE A 525 13.85 -4.70 4.44
C ILE A 525 12.97 -5.25 3.30
N SER A 526 13.23 -4.85 2.05
CA SER A 526 12.57 -5.40 0.85
C SER A 526 13.05 -6.82 0.54
N VAL A 527 12.11 -7.73 0.28
CA VAL A 527 12.36 -9.17 0.02
C VAL A 527 13.34 -9.41 -1.13
N SER A 528 13.18 -8.67 -2.22
CA SER A 528 14.05 -8.71 -3.41
C SER A 528 15.38 -7.97 -3.23
N GLY A 529 15.51 -7.17 -2.16
CA GLY A 529 16.61 -6.21 -2.02
C GLY A 529 16.46 -4.95 -2.87
N ASP A 530 15.29 -4.71 -3.47
CA ASP A 530 14.98 -3.52 -4.26
C ASP A 530 13.63 -2.92 -3.81
N HIS A 531 13.67 -1.77 -3.14
CA HIS A 531 12.46 -1.10 -2.68
C HIS A 531 11.59 -0.56 -3.81
N LEU A 532 12.16 -0.28 -4.99
CA LEU A 532 11.36 0.14 -6.16
C LEU A 532 10.54 -1.02 -6.73
N ARG A 533 10.90 -2.26 -6.38
CA ARG A 533 10.15 -3.46 -6.68
C ARG A 533 9.09 -3.78 -5.63
N ASP A 534 9.50 -3.83 -4.36
CA ASP A 534 8.67 -4.40 -3.29
C ASP A 534 7.86 -3.35 -2.52
N TRP A 535 8.25 -2.07 -2.56
CA TRP A 535 7.56 -0.96 -1.88
C TRP A 535 6.64 -0.20 -2.82
N THR A 536 5.96 -0.91 -3.72
CA THR A 536 4.98 -0.30 -4.61
C THR A 536 3.79 -1.23 -4.86
N PRO A 537 2.56 -0.79 -4.56
CA PRO A 537 1.37 -1.54 -4.96
C PRO A 537 1.11 -1.44 -6.47
N HIS A 538 1.87 -0.60 -7.19
CA HIS A 538 1.67 -0.27 -8.62
C HIS A 538 2.60 -1.03 -9.56
N ARG A 539 3.34 -2.03 -9.06
CA ARG A 539 4.10 -2.95 -9.91
C ARG A 539 3.18 -3.57 -10.97
N VAL A 540 1.93 -3.84 -10.60
CA VAL A 540 0.84 -4.12 -11.54
C VAL A 540 -0.22 -3.03 -11.44
N SER A 541 -0.61 -2.46 -12.57
CA SER A 541 -1.67 -1.46 -12.66
C SER A 541 -2.80 -1.96 -13.57
N VAL A 542 -4.05 -1.62 -13.23
CA VAL A 542 -5.25 -1.92 -14.01
C VAL A 542 -5.96 -0.62 -14.30
N GLU A 543 -6.18 -0.34 -15.58
CA GLU A 543 -6.72 0.95 -16.06
C GLU A 543 -7.93 0.73 -16.99
N PRO A 544 -9.06 1.42 -16.79
CA PRO A 544 -9.34 2.29 -15.65
C PRO A 544 -9.56 1.47 -14.36
N VAL A 545 -9.32 2.10 -13.21
CA VAL A 545 -9.65 1.52 -11.90
C VAL A 545 -11.16 1.47 -11.69
N LEU A 546 -11.91 2.43 -12.24
CA LEU A 546 -13.37 2.39 -12.25
C LEU A 546 -13.91 2.70 -13.64
N THR A 547 -14.86 1.87 -14.09
CA THR A 547 -15.65 2.12 -15.29
C THR A 547 -17.14 1.96 -14.99
N THR A 548 -18.00 2.38 -15.92
CA THR A 548 -19.45 2.24 -15.84
C THR A 548 -19.93 1.41 -17.02
N ALA A 549 -20.80 0.43 -16.76
CA ALA A 549 -21.30 -0.47 -17.79
C ALA A 549 -22.68 -1.02 -17.44
N LYS A 550 -23.42 -1.47 -18.45
CA LYS A 550 -24.68 -2.20 -18.26
C LYS A 550 -24.42 -3.70 -18.07
N PRO A 551 -25.35 -4.45 -17.45
CA PRO A 551 -25.37 -5.90 -17.58
C PRO A 551 -25.27 -6.31 -19.06
N GLY A 552 -24.50 -7.36 -19.35
CA GLY A 552 -24.26 -7.80 -20.72
C GLY A 552 -23.25 -6.95 -21.51
N ASN A 553 -22.77 -5.79 -21.04
CA ASN A 553 -21.79 -5.03 -21.81
C ASN A 553 -20.40 -5.71 -21.83
N GLU A 554 -19.66 -5.48 -22.92
CA GLU A 554 -18.22 -5.72 -22.96
C GLU A 554 -17.50 -4.47 -22.42
N ILE A 555 -16.59 -4.66 -21.48
CA ILE A 555 -15.66 -3.63 -21.01
C ILE A 555 -14.24 -3.98 -21.43
N THR A 556 -13.40 -2.97 -21.60
CA THR A 556 -11.98 -3.15 -21.89
C THR A 556 -11.16 -2.53 -20.76
N ILE A 557 -10.20 -3.30 -20.27
CA ILE A 557 -9.22 -2.84 -19.28
C ILE A 557 -7.81 -3.08 -19.81
N GLN A 558 -6.88 -2.23 -19.38
CA GLN A 558 -5.46 -2.39 -19.61
C GLN A 558 -4.79 -2.90 -18.35
N VAL A 559 -4.08 -4.02 -18.46
CA VAL A 559 -3.23 -4.55 -17.39
C VAL A 559 -1.79 -4.22 -17.75
N THR A 560 -1.09 -3.53 -16.86
CA THR A 560 0.30 -3.14 -17.04
C THR A 560 1.17 -3.75 -15.96
N LEU A 561 2.23 -4.47 -16.36
CA LEU A 561 3.38 -4.73 -15.51
C LEU A 561 4.36 -3.58 -15.69
N SER A 562 4.56 -2.81 -14.63
CA SER A 562 5.52 -1.70 -14.59
C SER A 562 6.95 -2.22 -14.57
N GLU A 563 7.88 -1.46 -15.13
CA GLU A 563 9.31 -1.71 -14.91
C GLU A 563 9.61 -1.40 -13.44
N SER A 564 9.95 -2.42 -12.64
CA SER A 564 10.05 -2.33 -11.19
C SER A 564 11.46 -2.66 -10.69
N GLY A 565 12.48 -2.06 -11.31
CA GLY A 565 13.88 -2.24 -10.92
C GLY A 565 14.68 -3.11 -11.89
N ARG A 566 15.90 -3.47 -11.48
CA ARG A 566 16.95 -4.00 -12.38
C ARG A 566 16.71 -5.41 -12.93
N ASP A 567 15.83 -6.21 -12.31
CA ASP A 567 15.60 -7.62 -12.65
C ASP A 567 14.14 -8.07 -12.37
N ASP A 568 13.15 -7.52 -13.08
CA ASP A 568 11.75 -7.98 -12.94
C ASP A 568 11.57 -9.39 -13.53
N PRO A 569 11.19 -10.42 -12.73
CA PRO A 569 11.05 -11.80 -13.19
C PRO A 569 9.82 -12.06 -14.08
N GLY A 570 9.00 -11.03 -14.35
CA GLY A 570 7.67 -11.16 -14.94
C GLY A 570 6.62 -11.43 -13.87
N ALA A 571 5.37 -11.60 -14.33
CA ALA A 571 4.23 -11.87 -13.47
C ALA A 571 3.12 -12.62 -14.20
N THR A 572 2.37 -13.44 -13.47
CA THR A 572 1.08 -13.98 -13.92
C THR A 572 -0.03 -13.25 -13.18
N ILE A 573 -0.92 -12.65 -13.96
CA ILE A 573 -2.04 -11.85 -13.49
C ILE A 573 -3.34 -12.60 -13.77
N VAL A 574 -4.13 -12.85 -12.74
CA VAL A 574 -5.43 -13.50 -12.86
C VAL A 574 -6.53 -12.53 -12.45
N LEU A 575 -7.43 -12.24 -13.38
CA LEU A 575 -8.59 -11.38 -13.16
C LEU A 575 -9.76 -12.26 -12.75
N ARG A 576 -10.16 -12.16 -11.48
CA ARG A 576 -11.22 -13.02 -10.91
C ARG A 576 -12.58 -12.39 -11.14
N GLY A 577 -13.38 -12.98 -12.02
CA GLY A 577 -14.69 -12.47 -12.41
C GLY A 577 -15.81 -12.78 -11.43
N ARG A 578 -15.57 -13.71 -10.48
CA ARG A 578 -16.51 -14.02 -9.37
C ARG A 578 -17.93 -14.35 -9.87
N GLY A 579 -18.03 -15.01 -11.03
CA GLY A 579 -19.29 -15.35 -11.69
C GLY A 579 -19.94 -14.22 -12.51
N LEU A 580 -19.34 -13.03 -12.55
CA LEU A 580 -19.82 -11.90 -13.37
C LEU A 580 -19.13 -11.80 -14.73
N PHE A 581 -17.99 -12.45 -14.91
CA PHE A 581 -17.34 -12.72 -16.19
C PHE A 581 -16.40 -13.93 -16.02
N THR A 582 -15.92 -14.50 -17.11
CA THR A 582 -14.96 -15.62 -17.10
C THR A 582 -13.61 -15.15 -16.60
N ASP A 583 -13.00 -15.88 -15.65
CA ASP A 583 -11.65 -15.55 -15.19
C ASP A 583 -10.65 -15.46 -16.36
N GLU A 584 -9.89 -14.38 -16.41
CA GLU A 584 -8.89 -14.13 -17.46
C GLU A 584 -7.48 -14.21 -16.88
N THR A 585 -6.53 -14.74 -17.65
CA THR A 585 -5.12 -14.84 -17.25
C THR A 585 -4.22 -14.12 -18.25
N VAL A 586 -3.37 -13.24 -17.74
CA VAL A 586 -2.37 -12.51 -18.51
C VAL A 586 -0.99 -12.82 -17.94
N THR A 587 -0.07 -13.29 -18.78
CA THR A 587 1.31 -13.56 -18.37
C THR A 587 2.24 -12.55 -19.01
N PHE A 588 3.12 -11.99 -18.20
CA PHE A 588 4.18 -11.08 -18.60
C PHE A 588 5.54 -11.77 -18.45
N GLY A 589 6.36 -11.68 -19.50
CA GLY A 589 7.75 -12.08 -19.42
C GLY A 589 8.59 -11.07 -18.62
N PRO A 590 9.83 -11.42 -18.26
CA PRO A 590 10.76 -10.48 -17.65
C PRO A 590 11.07 -9.31 -18.60
N GLY A 591 11.47 -8.16 -18.04
CA GLY A 591 11.97 -7.02 -18.80
C GLY A 591 11.19 -5.72 -18.57
N ALA A 592 11.23 -4.85 -19.58
CA ALA A 592 10.65 -3.50 -19.53
C ALA A 592 9.11 -3.51 -19.35
N ARG A 593 8.56 -2.32 -19.10
CA ARG A 593 7.11 -2.09 -18.97
C ARG A 593 6.33 -2.74 -20.11
N GLN A 594 5.33 -3.54 -19.75
CA GLN A 594 4.46 -4.23 -20.71
C GLN A 594 2.99 -3.98 -20.36
N THR A 595 2.18 -3.71 -21.39
CA THR A 595 0.74 -3.53 -21.25
C THR A 595 -0.01 -4.52 -22.14
N ARG A 596 -1.14 -5.03 -21.65
CA ARG A 596 -2.05 -5.92 -22.37
C ARG A 596 -3.49 -5.46 -22.17
N SER A 597 -4.24 -5.44 -23.27
CA SER A 597 -5.66 -5.15 -23.26
C SER A 597 -6.44 -6.44 -23.02
N VAL A 598 -7.38 -6.42 -22.07
CA VAL A 598 -8.27 -7.54 -21.76
C VAL A 598 -9.72 -7.06 -21.95
N LYS A 599 -10.50 -7.84 -22.67
CA LYS A 599 -11.93 -7.61 -22.89
C LYS A 599 -12.71 -8.53 -21.96
N LEU A 600 -13.63 -7.98 -21.18
CA LEU A 600 -14.44 -8.72 -20.22
C LEU A 600 -15.91 -8.53 -20.57
N LYS A 601 -16.63 -9.64 -20.78
CA LYS A 601 -18.07 -9.63 -21.01
C LYS A 601 -18.79 -9.77 -19.66
N LEU A 602 -19.46 -8.71 -19.22
CA LEU A 602 -20.28 -8.76 -18.01
C LEU A 602 -21.49 -9.67 -18.21
N ALA A 603 -21.85 -10.40 -17.18
CA ALA A 603 -23.06 -11.22 -17.16
C ALA A 603 -24.31 -10.36 -17.37
N GLU A 604 -25.30 -10.89 -18.08
CA GLU A 604 -26.63 -10.27 -18.22
C GLU A 604 -27.35 -10.14 -16.87
N THR A 605 -26.95 -10.96 -15.90
CA THR A 605 -27.46 -10.97 -14.52
C THR A 605 -26.62 -10.14 -13.55
N ALA A 606 -25.67 -9.33 -14.04
CA ALA A 606 -24.81 -8.54 -13.18
C ALA A 606 -25.64 -7.63 -12.27
N PRO A 607 -25.45 -7.67 -10.93
CA PRO A 607 -26.22 -6.86 -10.02
C PRO A 607 -25.86 -5.37 -10.17
N LEU A 608 -26.86 -4.51 -10.06
CA LEU A 608 -26.68 -3.06 -10.10
C LEU A 608 -25.80 -2.57 -8.94
N GLY A 609 -25.10 -1.47 -9.17
CA GLY A 609 -24.18 -0.86 -8.21
C GLY A 609 -22.73 -1.27 -8.42
N ARG A 610 -21.87 -0.89 -7.48
CA ARG A 610 -20.42 -1.07 -7.57
C ARG A 610 -20.03 -2.55 -7.40
N GLN A 611 -19.42 -3.11 -8.43
CA GLN A 611 -18.82 -4.45 -8.42
C GLN A 611 -17.29 -4.32 -8.43
N VAL A 612 -16.62 -4.84 -7.41
CA VAL A 612 -15.16 -4.81 -7.28
C VAL A 612 -14.59 -6.18 -7.63
N PHE A 613 -13.45 -6.18 -8.33
CA PHE A 613 -12.77 -7.39 -8.79
C PHE A 613 -11.32 -7.41 -8.33
N ARG A 614 -10.93 -8.51 -7.68
CA ARG A 614 -9.54 -8.80 -7.34
C ARG A 614 -8.78 -9.09 -8.62
N VAL A 615 -7.61 -8.49 -8.74
CA VAL A 615 -6.62 -8.88 -9.73
C VAL A 615 -5.45 -9.51 -8.97
N ARG A 616 -5.30 -10.83 -9.11
CA ARG A 616 -4.27 -11.58 -8.39
C ARG A 616 -2.96 -11.50 -9.18
N ALA A 617 -1.97 -10.80 -8.63
CA ALA A 617 -0.67 -10.60 -9.26
C ALA A 617 0.40 -11.47 -8.60
N THR A 618 0.82 -12.54 -9.28
CA THR A 618 1.77 -13.52 -8.72
C THR A 618 3.09 -13.54 -9.50
N ASP A 619 4.18 -13.77 -8.78
CA ASP A 619 5.47 -14.08 -9.40
C ASP A 619 5.67 -15.62 -9.49
N LYS A 620 6.89 -16.05 -9.82
CA LYS A 620 7.21 -17.49 -9.95
C LYS A 620 7.05 -18.28 -8.65
N SER A 621 7.03 -17.63 -7.48
CA SER A 621 6.76 -18.29 -6.20
C SER A 621 5.27 -18.59 -5.99
N GLY A 622 4.39 -17.95 -6.78
CA GLY A 622 2.93 -18.01 -6.60
C GLY A 622 2.37 -17.05 -5.56
N SER A 623 3.23 -16.29 -4.88
CA SER A 623 2.83 -15.31 -3.85
C SER A 623 2.35 -14.00 -4.48
N GLU A 624 1.35 -13.36 -3.87
CA GLU A 624 0.76 -12.12 -4.38
C GLU A 624 1.54 -10.89 -3.91
N PHE A 625 2.25 -10.22 -4.83
CA PHE A 625 3.21 -9.16 -4.47
C PHE A 625 2.69 -7.73 -4.59
N ALA A 626 1.47 -7.56 -5.13
CA ALA A 626 0.87 -6.26 -5.39
C ALA A 626 -0.64 -6.31 -5.14
N ASP A 627 -1.24 -5.16 -4.88
CA ASP A 627 -2.68 -5.01 -4.62
C ASP A 627 -3.43 -4.34 -5.79
N PRO A 628 -3.44 -4.90 -7.02
CA PRO A 628 -4.28 -4.35 -8.07
C PRO A 628 -5.73 -4.80 -7.90
N TYR A 629 -6.64 -3.92 -8.30
CA TYR A 629 -8.07 -4.17 -8.43
C TYR A 629 -8.64 -3.26 -9.52
N PHE A 630 -9.86 -3.57 -9.95
CA PHE A 630 -10.70 -2.63 -10.67
C PHE A 630 -12.15 -2.79 -10.21
N ALA A 631 -12.96 -1.80 -10.53
CA ALA A 631 -14.38 -1.77 -10.22
C ALA A 631 -15.20 -1.41 -11.45
N VAL A 632 -16.43 -1.88 -11.45
CA VAL A 632 -17.46 -1.55 -12.44
C VAL A 632 -18.68 -1.06 -11.69
N ASP A 633 -19.08 0.19 -11.92
CA ASP A 633 -20.40 0.65 -11.52
C ASP A 633 -21.42 0.14 -12.55
N VAL A 634 -22.19 -0.88 -12.17
CA VAL A 634 -23.19 -1.49 -13.04
C VAL A 634 -24.47 -0.68 -12.97
N THR A 635 -24.91 -0.14 -14.11
CA THR A 635 -26.08 0.75 -14.22
C THR A 635 -27.10 0.24 -15.22
N ASP A 636 -28.35 0.64 -15.05
CA ASP A 636 -29.44 0.43 -16.01
C ASP A 636 -29.42 1.45 -17.17
N LYS A 637 -28.90 2.64 -16.88
CA LYS A 637 -28.80 3.79 -17.80
C LYS A 637 -27.67 3.69 -18.80
#